data_AF-B4M8N3-F1
#
_entry.id   AF-B4M8N3-F1
#
_cell.length_a   1.000
_cell.length_b   1.000
_cell.length_c   1.000
_cell.angle_alpha   90.00
_cell.angle_beta   90.00
_cell.angle_gamma   90.00
#
_symmetry.space_group_name_H-M   'P 1'
#
loop_
_entity.id
_entity.type
_entity.pdbx_description
1 polymer ?
#
loop_
_entity_poly.entity_id
_entity_poly.type
_entity_poly.pdbx_seq_one_letter_code
_entity_poly.pdbx_strand_id
1 'polypeptide(L)'
;MWNCIFIICSTLWSLTRASPQLNLPTPQPEIFYNGYTPNVATTPAQLRADRDRSQRFGPPYTDDGAGGSGSNSDDGLDDFRYGQTYDERMRLGYAYPTPRLNFSDRADDSPFSADQNPSRGQENRYANHNYGPTSSSTERNYGNFNDPPNNINQNNGPNYNNRNDQYNYNNNPNVEFVGVNNRNRFENPYLSNQDRFNLNQGYLERQRYQQDRRYQQELEKLRNLLVETDQKGSLECTANVAAQWNFETNVNDFTQTEALNAQQRYVEYQRITAEQSKHINKDLIFDRRLYRQLMLQSEVGPNSLPLDVLDRYNRLLNEMLFLYNDASICAYQQPFQCDLRYIPHLKDIMAKSRDWDELQHTWVEYHRKAGRGMRDNYEQLIDVMQDVASVNNVTNGGEYWFLAYESGNFRQDMDIVWEQIRPLYESLHSYVRRKLRDYYGPDRINRIAPIPSHILGNMYGQSWSNVLDILIPYPGRKLIDVTPRMVEQGYTPLLMFQLAEEFFTSINMSAVGPEFYRNSVFEQPLDRRVLCEPSAWDFCNRHDYRVKICTDINQRSLISVHHEMAHIQYFLQYRHLPKIFRNGANPAFHQAVGDAIGLSVSTPKHLQTLGLLQRSLDESSYDINYLFTMAIDKVAFLPFALALDNWRYDVFSGNANKRVMNCHYWNLREKYSGIKPPVLRSEKDFDVGAKYHIPANIPYIKYFFSTVLQFQLYRRMCLVAGQYVPNDPRKPLHKCDIYRQPAAGNLLKQLMAKGASQPWQEVLEETLGEGRLDGSALREYFAPLEEWLRQESLRTNEYVGWNYDGDYCKRSIETAGLQIFGGYYNGVSRPLMSLLLLTLSGWLSYLTI
;
A
#
# COMPACT_ATOMS: atom_id res chain seq x y z
N MET A 1 11.53 -60.97 5.28
CA MET A 1 12.61 -61.59 4.49
C MET A 1 12.89 -60.62 3.35
N TRP A 2 13.97 -59.85 3.38
CA TRP A 2 15.37 -60.22 3.07
C TRP A 2 15.65 -60.38 1.57
N ASN A 3 16.59 -59.57 1.09
CA ASN A 3 17.25 -59.52 -0.23
C ASN A 3 16.35 -59.14 -1.44
N CYS A 4 16.70 -58.25 -2.39
CA CYS A 4 17.94 -57.63 -2.88
C CYS A 4 18.70 -58.37 -4.01
N ILE A 5 19.19 -57.54 -4.96
CA ILE A 5 20.43 -57.67 -5.77
C ILE A 5 20.40 -58.26 -7.21
N PHE A 6 20.62 -57.33 -8.16
CA PHE A 6 21.36 -57.32 -9.44
C PHE A 6 20.83 -58.06 -10.71
N ILE A 7 20.70 -57.40 -11.88
CA ILE A 7 21.65 -56.91 -12.94
C ILE A 7 22.43 -58.01 -13.73
N ILE A 8 22.31 -58.04 -15.08
CA ILE A 8 23.38 -58.07 -16.14
C ILE A 8 22.99 -58.87 -17.44
N CYS A 9 23.22 -58.26 -18.63
CA CYS A 9 23.30 -58.84 -20.01
C CYS A 9 22.04 -59.53 -20.61
N SER A 10 21.89 -59.75 -21.93
CA SER A 10 22.54 -59.32 -23.21
C SER A 10 21.51 -59.54 -24.36
N THR A 11 21.62 -59.16 -25.65
CA THR A 11 22.66 -59.34 -26.72
C THR A 11 22.39 -58.39 -27.92
N LEU A 12 23.37 -57.87 -28.68
CA LEU A 12 23.86 -58.30 -30.04
C LEU A 12 22.75 -58.46 -31.11
N TRP A 13 22.88 -58.10 -32.41
CA TRP A 13 23.98 -57.70 -33.33
C TRP A 13 23.34 -57.14 -34.66
N SER A 14 23.97 -56.54 -35.70
CA SER A 14 25.30 -55.93 -35.96
C SER A 14 25.43 -55.37 -37.40
N LEU A 15 26.15 -54.24 -37.60
CA LEU A 15 26.92 -53.84 -38.83
C LEU A 15 26.11 -53.51 -40.13
N THR A 16 26.52 -52.67 -41.09
CA THR A 16 27.71 -51.82 -41.44
C THR A 16 27.17 -50.48 -42.04
N ARG A 17 27.87 -49.40 -42.50
CA ARG A 17 29.25 -48.78 -42.60
C ARG A 17 28.98 -47.32 -43.08
N ALA A 18 29.85 -46.30 -43.14
CA ALA A 18 31.22 -45.98 -42.70
C ALA A 18 31.37 -44.42 -42.67
N SER A 19 32.54 -43.87 -42.29
CA SER A 19 32.81 -42.42 -42.21
C SER A 19 33.57 -41.85 -43.43
N PRO A 20 33.49 -40.53 -43.65
CA PRO A 20 34.72 -39.72 -43.59
C PRO A 20 34.60 -38.49 -42.65
N GLN A 21 35.73 -37.84 -42.36
CA GLN A 21 35.83 -36.67 -41.48
C GLN A 21 35.57 -35.36 -42.23
N LEU A 22 35.06 -34.33 -41.53
CA LEU A 22 35.20 -32.93 -41.92
C LEU A 22 35.39 -32.04 -40.68
N ASN A 23 36.58 -31.49 -40.50
CA ASN A 23 36.87 -30.46 -39.50
C ASN A 23 36.70 -29.07 -40.14
N LEU A 24 35.98 -28.14 -39.49
CA LEU A 24 36.11 -26.68 -39.61
C LEU A 24 35.58 -26.03 -38.30
N PRO A 25 35.91 -24.75 -37.98
CA PRO A 25 36.22 -24.36 -36.61
C PRO A 25 35.08 -23.77 -35.77
N THR A 26 35.28 -23.82 -34.45
CA THR A 26 34.54 -23.05 -33.44
C THR A 26 34.88 -21.56 -33.49
N PRO A 27 33.89 -20.64 -33.52
CA PRO A 27 34.14 -19.23 -33.28
C PRO A 27 34.40 -18.98 -31.78
N GLN A 28 35.48 -18.29 -31.44
CA GLN A 28 35.60 -17.63 -30.13
C GLN A 28 34.98 -16.23 -30.24
N PRO A 29 34.19 -15.77 -29.25
CA PRO A 29 33.82 -14.36 -29.16
C PRO A 29 35.02 -13.54 -28.64
N GLU A 30 35.48 -12.58 -29.43
CA GLU A 30 36.56 -11.66 -29.03
C GLU A 30 36.10 -10.72 -27.91
N ILE A 31 36.82 -10.74 -26.78
CA ILE A 31 36.55 -9.83 -25.65
C ILE A 31 37.27 -8.50 -25.92
N PHE A 32 36.54 -7.52 -26.45
CA PHE A 32 37.05 -6.16 -26.64
C PHE A 32 37.18 -5.41 -25.30
N TYR A 33 38.29 -5.62 -24.61
CA TYR A 33 38.77 -4.72 -23.56
C TYR A 33 39.20 -3.39 -24.16
N ASN A 34 38.51 -2.31 -23.81
CA ASN A 34 39.01 -0.93 -23.95
C ASN A 34 38.66 -0.16 -22.68
N GLY A 35 39.47 -0.36 -21.65
CA GLY A 35 39.32 0.32 -20.35
C GLY A 35 40.05 1.66 -20.34
N TYR A 36 39.35 2.72 -19.90
CA TYR A 36 39.97 3.97 -19.45
C TYR A 36 39.27 4.46 -18.18
N THR A 37 39.78 4.04 -17.04
CA THR A 37 39.41 4.55 -15.71
C THR A 37 40.65 5.11 -15.02
N PRO A 38 40.67 6.40 -14.64
CA PRO A 38 41.57 6.89 -13.60
C PRO A 38 41.14 6.31 -12.24
N ASN A 39 42.09 5.83 -11.44
CA ASN A 39 41.77 5.21 -10.16
C ASN A 39 41.24 6.23 -9.14
N VAL A 40 40.08 5.95 -8.55
CA VAL A 40 39.71 6.41 -7.20
C VAL A 40 39.32 5.18 -6.40
N ALA A 41 40.01 4.92 -5.28
CA ALA A 41 39.73 3.78 -4.43
C ALA A 41 38.49 4.05 -3.55
N THR A 42 37.31 3.71 -4.07
CA THR A 42 36.08 3.70 -3.26
C THR A 42 36.19 2.60 -2.19
N THR A 43 35.88 2.95 -0.94
CA THR A 43 36.07 2.03 0.18
C THR A 43 34.85 1.10 0.36
N PRO A 44 35.01 -0.10 0.95
CA PRO A 44 33.91 -1.06 1.13
C PRO A 44 32.71 -0.57 1.96
N ALA A 45 32.80 0.61 2.58
CA ALA A 45 31.69 1.27 3.26
C ALA A 45 30.64 1.81 2.26
N GLN A 46 31.08 2.34 1.11
CA GLN A 46 30.19 3.00 0.13
C GLN A 46 29.31 2.01 -0.67
N LEU A 47 29.59 0.70 -0.59
CA LEU A 47 28.83 -0.34 -1.29
C LEU A 47 27.54 -0.78 -0.58
N ARG A 48 27.25 -0.28 0.63
CA ARG A 48 26.27 -0.88 1.55
C ARG A 48 24.95 -0.13 1.72
N ALA A 49 24.79 1.04 1.09
CA ALA A 49 23.81 2.04 1.53
C ALA A 49 22.50 2.15 0.72
N ASP A 50 22.28 1.36 -0.33
CA ASP A 50 21.11 1.50 -1.22
C ASP A 50 20.30 0.21 -1.40
N ARG A 51 19.23 0.05 -0.60
CA ARG A 51 18.19 -0.99 -0.72
C ARG A 51 16.82 -0.53 -0.20
N ASP A 52 16.38 0.72 -0.45
CA ASP A 52 14.93 1.00 -0.36
C ASP A 52 14.22 0.15 -1.43
N ARG A 53 13.46 -0.85 -0.98
CA ARG A 53 12.78 -1.81 -1.86
C ARG A 53 11.31 -1.46 -2.11
N SER A 54 10.85 -0.26 -1.75
CA SER A 54 9.42 0.06 -1.65
C SER A 54 8.96 1.32 -2.37
N GLN A 55 9.77 2.38 -2.46
CA GLN A 55 9.27 3.70 -2.91
C GLN A 55 9.63 4.10 -4.34
N ARG A 56 10.38 3.29 -5.12
CA ARG A 56 10.91 3.76 -6.42
C ARG A 56 11.03 2.75 -7.58
N PHE A 57 10.33 1.62 -7.51
CA PHE A 57 10.41 0.59 -8.56
C PHE A 57 9.59 0.90 -9.83
N GLY A 58 10.27 0.85 -10.97
CA GLY A 58 9.73 0.08 -12.10
C GLY A 58 9.76 -1.41 -11.73
N PRO A 59 8.85 -2.24 -12.25
CA PRO A 59 8.33 -3.46 -11.62
C PRO A 59 9.36 -4.46 -11.04
N PRO A 60 8.95 -5.26 -10.04
CA PRO A 60 7.66 -5.95 -9.97
C PRO A 60 6.48 -5.11 -9.46
N TYR A 61 5.28 -5.47 -9.90
CA TYR A 61 4.07 -5.36 -9.08
C TYR A 61 3.79 -6.75 -8.52
N THR A 62 3.75 -6.89 -7.21
CA THR A 62 3.47 -8.12 -6.46
C THR A 62 1.98 -8.21 -6.07
N ASP A 63 1.44 -9.42 -5.95
CA ASP A 63 0.17 -9.68 -5.25
C ASP A 63 0.36 -9.48 -3.74
N ASP A 64 0.39 -8.21 -3.32
CA ASP A 64 0.43 -7.81 -1.92
C ASP A 64 -0.98 -7.85 -1.26
N GLY A 65 -2.02 -8.50 -1.82
CA GLY A 65 -3.36 -8.44 -1.17
C GLY A 65 -4.63 -8.93 -1.89
N ALA A 66 -4.56 -9.83 -2.88
CA ALA A 66 -5.65 -10.04 -3.84
C ALA A 66 -6.14 -11.49 -4.10
N GLY A 67 -5.72 -12.49 -3.33
CA GLY A 67 -6.22 -13.87 -3.42
C GLY A 67 -7.63 -14.07 -2.85
N GLY A 68 -8.69 -13.76 -3.63
CA GLY A 68 -10.10 -13.80 -3.16
C GLY A 68 -10.82 -15.17 -3.17
N SER A 69 -11.98 -15.18 -2.53
CA SER A 69 -13.15 -16.07 -2.75
C SER A 69 -12.95 -17.58 -2.90
N GLY A 70 -13.11 -18.28 -1.77
CA GLY A 70 -13.93 -19.51 -1.72
C GLY A 70 -13.23 -20.80 -1.30
N SER A 71 -13.67 -21.33 -0.16
CA SER A 71 -13.42 -22.68 0.40
C SER A 71 -12.02 -23.00 0.95
N ASN A 72 -12.00 -23.88 1.94
CA ASN A 72 -10.83 -24.64 2.43
C ASN A 72 -9.55 -23.85 2.81
N SER A 73 -9.78 -22.78 3.58
CA SER A 73 -8.99 -22.41 4.77
C SER A 73 -7.47 -22.23 4.60
N ASP A 74 -7.05 -20.99 4.29
CA ASP A 74 -5.94 -20.28 4.95
C ASP A 74 -5.92 -18.78 4.56
N ASP A 75 -4.93 -18.07 5.11
CA ASP A 75 -4.33 -16.81 4.65
C ASP A 75 -5.18 -15.82 3.83
N GLY A 76 -6.08 -15.15 4.55
CA GLY A 76 -6.66 -13.88 4.10
C GLY A 76 -5.61 -12.76 4.03
N LEU A 77 -5.16 -12.50 2.81
CA LEU A 77 -4.56 -11.26 2.25
C LEU A 77 -3.41 -10.60 3.06
N ASP A 78 -2.24 -10.49 2.43
CA ASP A 78 -0.88 -10.54 2.99
C ASP A 78 -0.42 -11.93 3.47
N ASP A 79 0.90 -12.13 3.42
CA ASP A 79 1.68 -13.25 3.94
C ASP A 79 1.29 -14.63 3.38
N PHE A 80 2.02 -15.06 2.35
CA PHE A 80 1.80 -16.26 1.53
C PHE A 80 1.85 -17.61 2.29
N ARG A 81 1.34 -18.68 1.65
CA ARG A 81 1.21 -20.04 2.23
C ARG A 81 2.40 -20.99 2.00
N TYR A 82 3.53 -20.50 1.50
CA TYR A 82 4.78 -21.28 1.40
C TYR A 82 5.83 -20.76 2.36
N GLY A 83 6.53 -21.68 3.05
CA GLY A 83 7.63 -21.36 3.97
C GLY A 83 8.92 -20.86 3.29
N GLN A 84 8.82 -20.26 2.09
CA GLN A 84 9.92 -19.84 1.22
C GLN A 84 9.60 -18.53 0.44
N THR A 85 8.99 -17.53 1.08
CA THR A 85 8.77 -16.18 0.49
C THR A 85 9.11 -15.08 1.49
N TYR A 86 9.68 -13.98 1.00
CA TYR A 86 10.30 -12.84 1.72
C TYR A 86 11.29 -13.18 2.84
N ASP A 87 10.93 -13.99 3.83
CA ASP A 87 11.84 -14.51 4.87
C ASP A 87 12.99 -15.35 4.27
N GLU A 88 12.86 -15.83 3.02
CA GLU A 88 13.97 -16.42 2.26
C GLU A 88 14.78 -15.43 1.41
N ARG A 89 14.20 -14.29 1.04
CA ARG A 89 14.88 -13.11 0.48
C ARG A 89 15.67 -12.39 1.59
N MET A 90 15.22 -12.51 2.85
CA MET A 90 15.80 -11.97 4.08
C MET A 90 16.75 -12.93 4.81
N ARG A 91 16.52 -14.26 4.80
CA ARG A 91 17.48 -15.26 5.33
C ARG A 91 18.86 -15.07 4.74
N LEU A 92 18.97 -14.69 3.46
CA LEU A 92 20.24 -14.39 2.80
C LEU A 92 20.93 -13.10 3.31
N GLY A 93 20.39 -12.45 4.34
CA GLY A 93 21.10 -11.48 5.18
C GLY A 93 22.10 -12.14 6.14
N TYR A 94 23.08 -12.89 5.61
CA TYR A 94 24.10 -13.58 6.41
C TYR A 94 25.52 -13.05 6.18
N ALA A 95 25.89 -12.02 6.94
CA ALA A 95 26.92 -12.13 7.98
C ALA A 95 27.27 -10.74 8.55
N TYR A 96 27.10 -10.55 9.85
CA TYR A 96 27.69 -9.42 10.57
C TYR A 96 29.09 -9.79 11.09
N PRO A 97 30.20 -9.35 10.46
CA PRO A 97 31.45 -9.21 11.19
C PRO A 97 31.26 -8.05 12.17
N THR A 98 31.06 -8.36 13.45
CA THR A 98 31.02 -7.34 14.52
C THR A 98 32.44 -7.06 15.02
N PRO A 99 32.99 -5.85 14.82
CA PRO A 99 34.21 -5.45 15.50
C PRO A 99 33.84 -5.10 16.94
N ARG A 100 34.16 -5.97 17.91
CA ARG A 100 34.32 -5.54 19.31
C ARG A 100 35.54 -4.63 19.38
N LEU A 101 35.34 -3.33 19.14
CA LEU A 101 36.34 -2.31 19.43
C LEU A 101 36.06 -1.73 20.81
N ASN A 102 36.92 -2.09 21.76
CA ASN A 102 36.96 -1.43 23.06
C ASN A 102 37.39 0.02 22.84
N PHE A 103 36.74 0.97 23.52
CA PHE A 103 37.29 2.31 23.67
C PHE A 103 38.55 2.24 24.55
N SER A 104 39.66 2.73 24.03
CA SER A 104 40.87 3.06 24.79
C SER A 104 41.52 4.27 24.12
N ASP A 105 41.75 5.33 24.89
CA ASP A 105 42.12 6.64 24.37
C ASP A 105 43.47 6.67 23.65
N ARG A 106 43.53 7.44 22.55
CA ARG A 106 44.66 8.32 22.19
C ARG A 106 44.24 9.36 21.16
N ALA A 107 44.91 10.50 21.21
CA ALA A 107 44.74 11.64 20.30
C ALA A 107 45.71 11.56 19.11
N ASP A 108 45.62 12.57 18.23
CA ASP A 108 46.58 12.97 17.17
C ASP A 108 46.77 11.91 16.05
N ASP A 109 46.47 12.17 14.76
CA ASP A 109 46.97 13.28 13.93
C ASP A 109 46.07 13.55 12.70
N SER A 110 46.14 14.77 12.14
CA SER A 110 45.47 15.14 10.86
C SER A 110 46.47 15.82 9.89
N PRO A 111 46.94 15.14 8.83
CA PRO A 111 48.16 15.55 8.12
C PRO A 111 47.93 16.34 6.81
N PHE A 112 47.17 17.45 6.84
CA PHE A 112 47.13 18.40 5.71
C PHE A 112 46.91 19.86 6.14
N SER A 113 47.99 20.57 6.51
CA SER A 113 48.03 22.05 6.60
C SER A 113 49.47 22.56 6.61
N ALA A 114 49.95 23.04 5.46
CA ALA A 114 51.20 23.81 5.27
C ALA A 114 51.28 24.31 3.81
N ASP A 115 51.72 25.53 3.48
CA ASP A 115 51.90 26.75 4.28
C ASP A 115 52.11 27.96 3.32
N GLN A 116 52.42 29.14 3.88
CA GLN A 116 53.04 30.34 3.29
C GLN A 116 52.17 31.42 2.64
N ASN A 117 52.05 32.51 3.39
CA ASN A 117 51.64 33.86 2.99
C ASN A 117 52.84 34.81 3.22
N PRO A 118 53.05 35.89 2.45
CA PRO A 118 53.86 37.02 2.93
C PRO A 118 53.21 38.41 2.81
N SER A 119 53.35 39.20 3.87
CA SER A 119 52.60 40.42 4.20
C SER A 119 53.04 41.73 3.51
N ARG A 120 52.08 42.67 3.31
CA ARG A 120 52.14 44.17 3.42
C ARG A 120 50.88 44.80 2.76
N GLY A 121 50.26 45.90 3.21
CA GLY A 121 50.39 46.70 4.45
C GLY A 121 49.86 48.15 4.26
N GLN A 122 49.10 48.71 5.24
CA GLN A 122 48.59 50.12 5.32
C GLN A 122 47.58 50.54 4.20
N GLU A 123 46.70 51.56 4.31
CA GLU A 123 46.30 52.51 5.39
C GLU A 123 44.88 53.12 5.16
N ASN A 124 44.26 53.72 6.20
CA ASN A 124 43.18 54.75 6.18
C ASN A 124 41.77 54.39 5.60
N ARG A 125 40.63 55.05 5.94
CA ARG A 125 40.15 55.84 7.12
C ARG A 125 38.62 56.08 7.01
N TYR A 126 37.97 56.43 8.15
CA TYR A 126 36.55 56.88 8.31
C TYR A 126 35.47 55.78 8.03
N ALA A 127 34.63 55.32 8.98
CA ALA A 127 33.64 55.97 9.88
C ALA A 127 32.23 56.07 9.23
N ASN A 128 31.09 55.86 9.92
CA ASN A 128 30.86 55.70 11.37
C ASN A 128 29.56 54.93 11.72
N HIS A 129 29.50 54.29 12.91
CA HIS A 129 28.31 53.85 13.71
C HIS A 129 27.20 52.97 13.06
N ASN A 130 26.54 52.02 13.76
CA ASN A 130 26.78 51.50 15.12
C ASN A 130 26.23 50.05 15.31
N TYR A 131 26.80 49.35 16.30
CA TYR A 131 26.23 48.15 16.94
C TYR A 131 25.05 48.56 17.88
N GLY A 132 24.24 47.69 18.53
CA GLY A 132 24.51 46.36 19.07
C GLY A 132 23.34 45.82 19.93
N PRO A 133 23.52 44.73 20.72
CA PRO A 133 22.47 43.72 20.90
C PRO A 133 22.13 43.36 22.38
N THR A 134 21.42 42.22 22.57
CA THR A 134 21.27 41.40 23.82
C THR A 134 20.45 42.00 24.99
N SER A 135 19.81 41.24 25.89
CA SER A 135 19.35 39.82 25.96
C SER A 135 18.49 39.60 27.23
N SER A 136 17.81 38.43 27.38
CA SER A 136 17.27 37.86 28.65
C SER A 136 16.17 38.67 29.40
N SER A 137 15.31 38.12 30.28
CA SER A 137 14.87 36.74 30.63
C SER A 137 13.66 36.79 31.60
N THR A 138 12.79 35.77 31.61
CA THR A 138 11.80 35.43 32.69
C THR A 138 10.71 36.49 33.02
N GLU A 139 9.55 36.23 33.68
CA GLU A 139 8.98 35.03 34.34
C GLU A 139 7.41 35.01 34.33
N ARG A 140 6.83 33.80 34.35
CA ARG A 140 5.56 33.30 34.96
C ARG A 140 4.32 34.18 35.31
N ASN A 141 3.16 33.67 34.83
CA ASN A 141 1.94 33.22 35.57
C ASN A 141 0.67 34.09 35.83
N TYR A 142 -0.47 33.42 35.56
CA TYR A 142 -1.87 33.52 36.09
C TYR A 142 -2.66 34.85 36.04
N GLY A 143 -3.98 34.84 35.75
CA GLY A 143 -4.88 33.74 35.34
C GLY A 143 -6.39 34.11 35.30
N ASN A 144 -7.24 33.20 34.79
CA ASN A 144 -8.73 33.03 34.87
C ASN A 144 -9.68 34.25 34.86
N PHE A 145 -10.85 34.26 34.18
CA PHE A 145 -12.07 33.52 34.59
C PHE A 145 -13.23 33.53 33.54
N ASN A 146 -13.90 32.38 33.41
CA ASN A 146 -15.31 32.03 33.05
C ASN A 146 -16.22 32.89 32.12
N ASP A 147 -16.50 32.35 30.91
CA ASP A 147 -17.79 31.82 30.36
C ASP A 147 -19.18 32.57 30.29
N PRO A 148 -20.06 32.22 29.30
CA PRO A 148 -21.30 32.94 28.84
C PRO A 148 -22.64 32.39 29.49
N PRO A 149 -23.93 32.50 29.00
CA PRO A 149 -24.50 32.94 27.68
C PRO A 149 -25.92 33.65 27.69
N ASN A 150 -26.63 33.60 26.52
CA ASN A 150 -28.10 33.70 26.24
C ASN A 150 -28.78 35.02 25.76
N ASN A 151 -28.93 35.16 24.44
CA ASN A 151 -30.17 35.08 23.61
C ASN A 151 -31.53 35.66 24.11
N ILE A 152 -32.23 36.49 23.28
CA ILE A 152 -33.71 36.63 23.17
C ILE A 152 -34.13 37.44 21.89
N ASN A 153 -35.41 37.40 21.50
CA ASN A 153 -35.94 37.73 20.15
C ASN A 153 -37.17 38.68 20.16
N GLN A 154 -37.68 39.04 18.95
CA GLN A 154 -39.01 39.63 18.60
C GLN A 154 -39.16 41.19 18.57
N ASN A 155 -39.47 41.86 17.44
CA ASN A 155 -40.76 42.06 16.68
C ASN A 155 -41.43 43.43 17.04
N ASN A 156 -42.15 44.19 16.20
CA ASN A 156 -42.74 43.96 14.86
C ASN A 156 -42.81 45.29 14.01
N GLY A 157 -43.13 45.18 12.71
CA GLY A 157 -43.27 46.32 11.75
C GLY A 157 -44.68 46.95 11.68
N PRO A 158 -45.23 47.38 10.51
CA PRO A 158 -44.87 47.13 9.09
C PRO A 158 -44.64 48.47 8.30
N ASN A 159 -44.89 48.73 6.99
CA ASN A 159 -45.53 48.03 5.86
C ASN A 159 -45.21 48.66 4.46
N TYR A 160 -45.48 47.92 3.37
CA TYR A 160 -45.69 48.33 1.94
C TYR A 160 -44.56 49.09 1.16
N ASN A 161 -44.31 48.85 -0.15
CA ASN A 161 -44.97 47.95 -1.15
C ASN A 161 -44.06 47.54 -2.36
N ASN A 162 -44.21 46.30 -2.83
CA ASN A 162 -43.98 45.72 -4.20
C ASN A 162 -42.66 45.95 -5.01
N ARG A 163 -41.89 44.89 -5.39
CA ARG A 163 -41.96 43.93 -6.56
C ARG A 163 -41.31 44.46 -7.88
N ASN A 164 -40.68 43.69 -8.80
CA ASN A 164 -40.40 42.23 -8.88
C ASN A 164 -39.19 41.86 -9.81
N ASP A 165 -38.42 40.83 -9.40
CA ASP A 165 -37.81 39.68 -10.13
C ASP A 165 -37.13 39.69 -11.53
N GLN A 166 -35.96 39.01 -11.55
CA GLN A 166 -35.37 38.08 -12.55
C GLN A 166 -35.18 38.45 -14.05
N TYR A 167 -34.05 37.97 -14.63
CA TYR A 167 -34.03 37.18 -15.88
C TYR A 167 -32.72 36.37 -16.05
N ASN A 168 -32.71 35.41 -16.98
CA ASN A 168 -31.64 34.41 -17.18
C ASN A 168 -31.40 34.10 -18.67
N TYR A 169 -30.13 33.92 -19.06
CA TYR A 169 -29.53 33.29 -20.28
C TYR A 169 -30.13 33.44 -21.71
N ASN A 170 -29.21 33.77 -22.65
CA ASN A 170 -29.17 33.47 -24.10
C ASN A 170 -30.29 33.93 -25.07
N ASN A 171 -29.89 34.69 -26.11
CA ASN A 171 -29.91 34.23 -27.51
C ASN A 171 -29.16 35.16 -28.49
N ASN A 172 -28.74 34.59 -29.63
CA ASN A 172 -28.17 35.24 -30.85
C ASN A 172 -29.20 35.01 -32.00
N PRO A 173 -29.11 35.55 -33.25
CA PRO A 173 -28.08 36.41 -33.85
C PRO A 173 -28.58 37.59 -34.74
N ASN A 174 -27.62 38.30 -35.36
CA ASN A 174 -27.70 39.13 -36.59
C ASN A 174 -28.63 40.36 -36.65
N VAL A 175 -28.06 41.50 -37.11
CA VAL A 175 -28.39 42.21 -38.38
C VAL A 175 -27.74 43.61 -38.36
N GLU A 176 -27.12 44.03 -39.47
CA GLU A 176 -26.63 45.40 -39.66
C GLU A 176 -27.77 46.35 -40.04
N PHE A 177 -27.70 47.63 -39.65
CA PHE A 177 -28.32 48.70 -40.44
C PHE A 177 -27.56 50.04 -40.33
N VAL A 178 -27.56 50.79 -41.43
CA VAL A 178 -26.77 52.02 -41.63
C VAL A 178 -27.70 53.19 -41.96
N GLY A 179 -27.43 54.39 -41.41
CA GLY A 179 -28.20 55.62 -41.68
C GLY A 179 -27.88 56.74 -40.67
N VAL A 180 -26.79 57.49 -40.79
CA VAL A 180 -26.52 58.58 -41.76
C VAL A 180 -27.44 59.81 -41.58
N ASN A 181 -26.87 60.86 -40.96
CA ASN A 181 -27.20 62.27 -41.20
C ASN A 181 -25.91 63.09 -40.91
N ASN A 182 -25.07 63.48 -41.87
CA ASN A 182 -25.26 64.27 -43.10
C ASN A 182 -25.34 65.79 -42.85
N ARG A 183 -24.19 66.49 -42.92
CA ARG A 183 -23.96 67.65 -43.83
C ARG A 183 -22.55 68.25 -43.70
N ASN A 184 -21.91 68.43 -44.87
CA ASN A 184 -21.15 69.58 -45.38
C ASN A 184 -20.57 70.65 -44.41
N ARG A 185 -19.45 71.32 -44.71
CA ARG A 185 -18.35 71.14 -45.70
C ARG A 185 -17.39 72.33 -45.51
N PHE A 186 -16.12 72.11 -45.18
CA PHE A 186 -15.04 73.05 -45.52
C PHE A 186 -13.69 72.31 -45.52
N GLU A 187 -12.95 72.42 -46.62
CA GLU A 187 -11.57 71.99 -46.73
C GLU A 187 -10.65 73.09 -46.16
N ASN A 188 -9.64 72.71 -45.37
CA ASN A 188 -8.60 73.63 -44.92
C ASN A 188 -7.25 73.18 -45.50
N PRO A 189 -6.73 73.84 -46.56
CA PRO A 189 -5.61 73.32 -47.36
C PRO A 189 -4.21 73.56 -46.77
N TYR A 190 -4.08 73.80 -45.45
CA TYR A 190 -2.80 74.05 -44.78
C TYR A 190 -2.67 73.36 -43.41
N LEU A 191 -2.41 72.05 -43.43
CA LEU A 191 -1.71 71.35 -42.35
C LEU A 191 -0.69 70.39 -42.95
N SER A 192 0.59 70.60 -42.65
CA SER A 192 1.69 69.76 -43.10
C SER A 192 2.13 68.76 -42.02
N ASN A 193 2.40 67.52 -42.45
CA ASN A 193 3.24 66.52 -41.77
C ASN A 193 2.89 66.17 -40.31
N GLN A 194 1.93 65.26 -40.08
CA GLN A 194 2.00 64.30 -38.95
C GLN A 194 1.60 62.86 -39.32
N ASP A 195 2.06 62.37 -40.47
CA ASP A 195 2.32 60.92 -40.59
C ASP A 195 3.54 60.56 -39.72
N ARG A 196 3.29 60.22 -38.44
CA ARG A 196 4.38 59.76 -37.55
C ARG A 196 3.99 58.72 -36.51
N PHE A 197 3.93 57.47 -36.98
CA PHE A 197 4.34 56.27 -36.25
C PHE A 197 3.64 55.97 -34.90
N ASN A 198 2.64 55.09 -34.94
CA ASN A 198 2.22 54.27 -33.81
C ASN A 198 3.28 53.18 -33.48
N LEU A 199 4.46 53.62 -33.03
CA LEU A 199 5.61 52.75 -32.77
C LEU A 199 5.39 51.81 -31.58
N ASN A 200 4.55 52.18 -30.61
CA ASN A 200 4.39 51.44 -29.37
C ASN A 200 3.62 50.12 -29.55
N GLN A 201 2.55 50.06 -30.36
CA GLN A 201 1.88 48.78 -30.65
C GLN A 201 2.83 47.83 -31.37
N GLY A 202 3.45 48.27 -32.47
CA GLY A 202 4.44 47.48 -33.21
C GLY A 202 5.75 47.20 -32.45
N TYR A 203 5.97 47.76 -31.26
CA TYR A 203 7.06 47.41 -30.34
C TYR A 203 6.60 46.34 -29.33
N LEU A 204 5.42 46.51 -28.72
CA LEU A 204 4.80 45.54 -27.83
C LEU A 204 4.50 44.20 -28.53
N GLU A 205 4.02 44.24 -29.77
CA GLU A 205 3.82 43.04 -30.60
C GLU A 205 5.16 42.35 -30.92
N ARG A 206 6.22 43.10 -31.19
CA ARG A 206 7.57 42.54 -31.39
C ARG A 206 8.16 41.99 -30.09
N GLN A 207 7.85 42.56 -28.93
CA GLN A 207 8.23 42.00 -27.63
C GLN A 207 7.48 40.70 -27.35
N ARG A 208 6.15 40.65 -27.55
CA ARG A 208 5.37 39.40 -27.47
C ARG A 208 5.93 38.33 -28.40
N TYR A 209 6.08 38.62 -29.69
CA TYR A 209 6.64 37.68 -30.68
C TYR A 209 8.11 37.27 -30.41
N GLN A 210 8.86 38.01 -29.58
CA GLN A 210 10.17 37.59 -29.08
C GLN A 210 10.05 36.73 -27.82
N GLN A 211 9.12 37.02 -26.92
CA GLN A 211 8.80 36.18 -25.75
C GLN A 211 8.22 34.83 -26.19
N ASP A 212 7.26 34.82 -27.11
CA ASP A 212 6.64 33.63 -27.69
C ASP A 212 7.70 32.73 -28.34
N ARG A 213 8.62 33.29 -29.15
CA ARG A 213 9.70 32.50 -29.76
C ARG A 213 10.70 31.96 -28.76
N ARG A 214 11.03 32.69 -27.68
CA ARG A 214 11.86 32.16 -26.59
C ARG A 214 11.14 31.04 -25.84
N TYR A 215 9.85 31.21 -25.54
CA TYR A 215 9.00 30.20 -24.90
C TYR A 215 8.94 28.92 -25.73
N GLN A 216 8.74 29.01 -27.05
CA GLN A 216 8.78 27.85 -27.95
C GLN A 216 10.17 27.19 -27.99
N GLN A 217 11.26 27.96 -27.97
CA GLN A 217 12.63 27.42 -27.92
C GLN A 217 12.95 26.69 -26.61
N GLU A 218 12.51 27.20 -25.45
CA GLU A 218 12.67 26.50 -24.18
C GLU A 218 11.75 25.27 -24.06
N LEU A 219 10.52 25.32 -24.61
CA LEU A 219 9.68 24.12 -24.75
C LEU A 219 10.30 23.05 -25.65
N GLU A 220 10.95 23.43 -26.76
CA GLU A 220 11.60 22.49 -27.67
C GLU A 220 12.82 21.82 -27.02
N LYS A 221 13.64 22.59 -26.29
CA LYS A 221 14.71 22.05 -25.43
C LYS A 221 14.16 21.08 -24.37
N LEU A 222 13.09 21.46 -23.67
CA LEU A 222 12.45 20.60 -22.67
C LEU A 222 11.93 19.30 -23.31
N ARG A 223 11.28 19.38 -24.47
CA ARG A 223 10.79 18.20 -25.21
C ARG A 223 11.94 17.27 -25.60
N ASN A 224 13.06 17.81 -26.08
CA ASN A 224 14.24 17.02 -26.44
C ASN A 224 14.87 16.35 -25.21
N LEU A 225 15.05 17.09 -24.10
CA LEU A 225 15.53 16.54 -22.82
C LEU A 225 14.62 15.41 -22.32
N LEU A 226 13.30 15.60 -22.34
CA LEU A 226 12.33 14.60 -21.87
C LEU A 226 12.24 13.35 -22.77
N VAL A 227 12.65 13.45 -24.04
CA VAL A 227 12.83 12.29 -24.93
C VAL A 227 14.15 11.57 -24.62
N GLU A 228 15.23 12.31 -24.36
CA GLU A 228 16.52 11.72 -23.94
C GLU A 228 16.39 10.97 -22.60
N THR A 229 15.70 11.55 -21.61
CA THR A 229 15.46 10.89 -20.31
C THR A 229 14.45 9.74 -20.39
N ASP A 230 13.52 9.72 -21.36
CA ASP A 230 12.69 8.52 -21.63
C ASP A 230 13.53 7.37 -22.21
N GLN A 231 14.41 7.66 -23.17
CA GLN A 231 15.27 6.65 -23.79
C GLN A 231 16.27 6.09 -22.77
N LYS A 232 17.06 6.95 -22.14
CA LYS A 232 18.05 6.55 -21.13
C LYS A 232 17.37 5.93 -19.91
N GLY A 233 16.26 6.50 -19.44
CA GLY A 233 15.49 5.95 -18.32
C GLY A 233 14.86 4.60 -18.62
N SER A 234 14.45 4.33 -19.87
CA SER A 234 13.99 3.00 -20.28
C SER A 234 15.15 1.99 -20.30
N LEU A 235 16.35 2.39 -20.77
CA LEU A 235 17.54 1.52 -20.81
C LEU A 235 18.03 1.14 -19.40
N GLU A 236 18.21 2.13 -18.51
CA GLU A 236 18.67 1.89 -17.13
C GLU A 236 17.63 1.07 -16.34
N CYS A 237 16.34 1.30 -16.58
CA CYS A 237 15.24 0.50 -16.03
C CYS A 237 15.27 -0.95 -16.55
N THR A 238 15.50 -1.16 -17.85
CA THR A 238 15.61 -2.50 -18.46
C THR A 238 16.77 -3.28 -17.84
N ALA A 239 17.94 -2.64 -17.66
CA ALA A 239 19.12 -3.27 -17.08
C ALA A 239 18.89 -3.69 -15.61
N ASN A 240 18.24 -2.82 -14.81
CA ASN A 240 17.89 -3.15 -13.44
C ASN A 240 16.85 -4.28 -13.35
N VAL A 241 15.74 -4.16 -14.08
CA VAL A 241 14.67 -5.17 -14.08
C VAL A 241 15.18 -6.54 -14.53
N ALA A 242 16.08 -6.62 -15.52
CA ALA A 242 16.71 -7.87 -15.93
C ALA A 242 17.57 -8.49 -14.81
N ALA A 243 18.35 -7.69 -14.07
CA ALA A 243 19.16 -8.18 -12.95
C ALA A 243 18.29 -8.62 -11.76
N GLN A 244 17.25 -7.85 -11.41
CA GLN A 244 16.28 -8.24 -10.38
C GLN A 244 15.58 -9.55 -10.75
N TRP A 245 15.13 -9.70 -12.01
CA TRP A 245 14.53 -10.94 -12.51
C TRP A 245 15.46 -12.13 -12.39
N ASN A 246 16.74 -11.98 -12.76
CA ASN A 246 17.74 -13.04 -12.66
C ASN A 246 17.95 -13.48 -11.21
N PHE A 247 17.93 -12.56 -10.24
CA PHE A 247 17.96 -12.90 -8.81
C PHE A 247 16.67 -13.59 -8.34
N GLU A 248 15.50 -13.05 -8.69
CA GLU A 248 14.20 -13.58 -8.27
C GLU A 248 13.89 -14.97 -8.84
N THR A 249 14.44 -15.29 -10.02
CA THR A 249 14.26 -16.57 -10.72
C THR A 249 15.47 -17.51 -10.66
N ASN A 250 16.56 -17.11 -10.02
CA ASN A 250 17.72 -17.94 -9.70
C ASN A 250 18.42 -17.37 -8.46
N VAL A 251 17.94 -17.73 -7.27
CA VAL A 251 18.34 -17.12 -6.00
C VAL A 251 19.71 -17.63 -5.54
N ASN A 252 20.76 -16.83 -5.73
CA ASN A 252 22.11 -17.08 -5.26
C ASN A 252 22.90 -15.76 -5.04
N ASP A 253 24.07 -15.84 -4.42
CA ASP A 253 24.88 -14.67 -4.03
C ASP A 253 25.39 -13.85 -5.23
N PHE A 254 25.67 -14.51 -6.36
CA PHE A 254 26.13 -13.86 -7.59
C PHE A 254 25.01 -13.03 -8.21
N THR A 255 23.84 -13.62 -8.46
CA THR A 255 22.68 -12.90 -9.01
C THR A 255 22.18 -11.82 -8.04
N GLN A 256 22.26 -12.04 -6.73
CA GLN A 256 21.96 -11.01 -5.72
C GLN A 256 22.92 -9.81 -5.82
N THR A 257 24.19 -10.06 -6.10
CA THR A 257 25.21 -9.01 -6.27
C THR A 257 25.00 -8.23 -7.57
N GLU A 258 24.66 -8.90 -8.68
CA GLU A 258 24.28 -8.25 -9.93
C GLU A 258 23.05 -7.35 -9.77
N ALA A 259 21.99 -7.88 -9.13
CA ALA A 259 20.76 -7.14 -8.83
C ALA A 259 21.03 -5.90 -7.93
N LEU A 260 21.95 -6.00 -6.98
CA LEU A 260 22.40 -4.87 -6.15
C LEU A 260 23.05 -3.76 -6.99
N ASN A 261 24.05 -4.13 -7.80
CA ASN A 261 24.84 -3.18 -8.58
C ASN A 261 23.96 -2.47 -9.63
N ALA A 262 23.01 -3.20 -10.23
CA ALA A 262 22.05 -2.64 -11.17
C ALA A 262 21.02 -1.72 -10.50
N GLN A 263 20.56 -2.05 -9.28
CA GLN A 263 19.69 -1.17 -8.49
C GLN A 263 20.38 0.14 -8.12
N GLN A 264 21.64 0.08 -7.63
CA GLN A 264 22.43 1.26 -7.28
C GLN A 264 22.61 2.18 -8.49
N ARG A 265 22.97 1.62 -9.65
CA ARG A 265 23.08 2.36 -10.92
C ARG A 265 21.75 3.03 -11.33
N TYR A 266 20.62 2.34 -11.16
CA TYR A 266 19.30 2.89 -11.49
C TYR A 266 18.86 4.01 -10.53
N VAL A 267 19.11 3.83 -9.23
CA VAL A 267 18.86 4.84 -8.19
C VAL A 267 19.65 6.12 -8.45
N GLU A 268 20.94 6.00 -8.75
CA GLU A 268 21.81 7.15 -9.05
C GLU A 268 21.38 7.86 -10.35
N TYR A 269 20.98 7.10 -11.39
CA TYR A 269 20.38 7.70 -12.58
C TYR A 269 19.12 8.51 -12.24
N GLN A 270 18.20 7.96 -11.43
CA GLN A 270 17.00 8.66 -10.99
C GLN A 270 17.33 9.91 -10.16
N ARG A 271 18.32 9.86 -9.28
CA ARG A 271 18.77 11.01 -8.46
C ARG A 271 19.30 12.15 -9.33
N ILE A 272 20.27 11.87 -10.21
CA ILE A 272 20.85 12.88 -11.13
C ILE A 272 19.76 13.48 -12.03
N THR A 273 18.86 12.64 -12.56
CA THR A 273 17.76 13.07 -13.43
C THR A 273 16.77 13.97 -12.69
N ALA A 274 16.46 13.67 -11.42
CA ALA A 274 15.59 14.50 -10.59
C ALA A 274 16.24 15.82 -10.18
N GLU A 275 17.52 15.83 -9.83
CA GLU A 275 18.30 17.04 -9.56
C GLU A 275 18.29 17.97 -10.78
N GLN A 276 18.51 17.44 -11.99
CA GLN A 276 18.39 18.21 -13.23
C GLN A 276 16.96 18.76 -13.44
N SER A 277 15.93 17.93 -13.22
CA SER A 277 14.54 18.36 -13.35
C SER A 277 14.11 19.43 -12.34
N LYS A 278 14.64 19.41 -11.11
CA LYS A 278 14.36 20.43 -10.08
C LYS A 278 14.90 21.83 -10.44
N HIS A 279 15.89 21.93 -11.34
CA HIS A 279 16.43 23.21 -11.82
C HIS A 279 15.60 23.85 -12.95
N ILE A 280 14.61 23.15 -13.52
CA ILE A 280 13.78 23.66 -14.61
C ILE A 280 12.59 24.41 -14.03
N ASN A 281 12.42 25.68 -14.40
CA ASN A 281 11.29 26.50 -13.93
C ASN A 281 9.96 25.94 -14.48
N LYS A 282 9.14 25.37 -13.57
CA LYS A 282 7.85 24.75 -13.88
C LYS A 282 6.75 25.75 -14.23
N ASP A 283 6.86 27.00 -13.77
CA ASP A 283 5.89 28.07 -14.04
C ASP A 283 5.84 28.48 -15.53
N LEU A 284 6.90 28.14 -16.27
CA LEU A 284 7.05 28.42 -17.71
C LEU A 284 6.59 27.24 -18.59
N ILE A 285 5.73 26.35 -18.08
CA ILE A 285 5.27 25.14 -18.79
C ILE A 285 3.74 25.05 -18.77
N PHE A 286 3.08 25.67 -19.77
CA PHE A 286 1.62 25.59 -19.91
C PHE A 286 1.13 24.27 -20.54
N ASP A 287 2.03 23.46 -21.10
CA ASP A 287 1.73 22.11 -21.56
C ASP A 287 1.60 21.15 -20.36
N ARG A 288 0.35 20.88 -19.96
CA ARG A 288 0.02 20.05 -18.78
C ARG A 288 0.71 18.69 -18.78
N ARG A 289 0.94 18.07 -19.95
CA ARG A 289 1.57 16.74 -20.04
C ARG A 289 3.08 16.84 -19.79
N LEU A 290 3.74 17.86 -20.33
CA LEU A 290 5.16 18.13 -20.06
C LEU A 290 5.37 18.57 -18.62
N TYR A 291 4.48 19.40 -18.07
CA TYR A 291 4.48 19.77 -16.65
C TYR A 291 4.39 18.52 -15.77
N ARG A 292 3.42 17.63 -16.01
CA ARG A 292 3.26 16.38 -15.22
C ARG A 292 4.46 15.44 -15.38
N GLN A 293 5.02 15.31 -16.58
CA GLN A 293 6.22 14.52 -16.81
C GLN A 293 7.41 15.06 -16.01
N LEU A 294 7.64 16.38 -16.05
CA LEU A 294 8.72 17.02 -15.30
C LEU A 294 8.49 16.98 -13.78
N MET A 295 7.23 17.08 -13.34
CA MET A 295 6.81 16.94 -11.96
C MET A 295 7.20 15.55 -11.42
N LEU A 296 6.71 14.48 -12.03
CA LEU A 296 7.02 13.10 -11.62
C LEU A 296 8.51 12.75 -11.77
N GLN A 297 9.23 13.39 -12.71
CA GLN A 297 10.67 13.24 -12.87
C GLN A 297 11.47 13.99 -11.78
N SER A 298 10.89 15.02 -11.14
CA SER A 298 11.48 15.74 -10.00
C SER A 298 11.20 15.06 -8.65
N GLU A 299 10.03 14.44 -8.52
CA GLU A 299 9.49 13.88 -7.29
C GLU A 299 9.89 12.41 -7.17
N VAL A 300 11.01 12.18 -6.50
CA VAL A 300 11.63 10.85 -6.40
C VAL A 300 11.78 10.35 -4.96
N GLY A 301 11.22 11.06 -3.97
CA GLY A 301 11.10 10.52 -2.61
C GLY A 301 12.42 10.48 -1.83
N PRO A 302 12.72 9.41 -1.06
CA PRO A 302 13.82 9.40 -0.08
C PRO A 302 15.20 9.62 -0.68
N ASN A 303 15.51 9.02 -1.82
CA ASN A 303 16.78 9.22 -2.54
C ASN A 303 16.82 10.57 -3.32
N SER A 304 16.10 11.59 -2.82
CA SER A 304 16.40 13.03 -3.01
C SER A 304 17.24 13.60 -1.85
N LEU A 305 17.40 12.85 -0.75
CA LEU A 305 18.15 13.26 0.44
C LEU A 305 19.65 13.43 0.14
N PRO A 306 20.36 14.27 0.92
CA PRO A 306 21.82 14.22 1.01
C PRO A 306 22.33 12.80 1.32
N LEU A 307 23.48 12.41 0.76
CA LEU A 307 23.96 11.02 0.78
C LEU A 307 24.16 10.45 2.20
N ASP A 308 24.54 11.28 3.16
CA ASP A 308 24.69 10.92 4.58
C ASP A 308 23.34 10.70 5.28
N VAL A 309 22.32 11.50 4.93
CA VAL A 309 20.95 11.34 5.44
C VAL A 309 20.24 10.16 4.76
N LEU A 310 20.54 9.90 3.48
CA LEU A 310 20.07 8.72 2.73
C LEU A 310 20.67 7.42 3.29
N ASP A 311 21.98 7.40 3.58
CA ASP A 311 22.62 6.28 4.27
C ASP A 311 22.04 6.07 5.68
N ARG A 312 21.74 7.14 6.42
CA ARG A 312 21.01 7.04 7.71
C ARG A 312 19.61 6.45 7.53
N TYR A 313 18.84 6.91 6.55
CA TYR A 313 17.51 6.38 6.22
C TYR A 313 17.57 4.87 5.95
N ASN A 314 18.45 4.46 5.03
CA ASN A 314 18.59 3.07 4.63
C ASN A 314 19.15 2.19 5.78
N ARG A 315 20.05 2.71 6.64
CA ARG A 315 20.48 1.99 7.86
C ARG A 315 19.32 1.76 8.83
N LEU A 316 18.51 2.78 9.12
CA LEU A 316 17.36 2.64 10.01
C LEU A 316 16.36 1.59 9.51
N LEU A 317 16.03 1.57 8.21
CA LEU A 317 15.16 0.53 7.64
C LEU A 317 15.76 -0.87 7.78
N ASN A 318 17.05 -1.05 7.42
CA ASN A 318 17.72 -2.35 7.53
C ASN A 318 17.78 -2.87 8.97
N GLU A 319 18.03 -2.01 9.96
CA GLU A 319 18.04 -2.38 11.38
C GLU A 319 16.65 -2.80 11.89
N MET A 320 15.59 -2.07 11.53
CA MET A 320 14.22 -2.43 11.92
C MET A 320 13.73 -3.71 11.23
N LEU A 321 14.08 -3.90 9.96
CA LEU A 321 13.80 -5.14 9.22
C LEU A 321 14.56 -6.34 9.81
N PHE A 322 15.83 -6.16 10.22
CA PHE A 322 16.57 -7.21 10.92
C PHE A 322 15.89 -7.62 12.23
N LEU A 323 15.46 -6.65 13.05
CA LEU A 323 14.72 -6.91 14.29
C LEU A 323 13.37 -7.61 14.06
N TYR A 324 12.67 -7.30 12.96
CA TYR A 324 11.44 -7.99 12.56
C TYR A 324 11.71 -9.45 12.18
N ASN A 325 12.70 -9.70 11.31
CA ASN A 325 12.99 -11.03 10.76
C ASN A 325 13.62 -11.97 11.79
N ASP A 326 14.40 -11.47 12.77
CA ASP A 326 15.02 -12.30 13.81
C ASP A 326 14.09 -12.59 15.00
N ALA A 327 12.89 -12.01 15.03
CA ALA A 327 11.94 -12.17 16.14
C ALA A 327 11.46 -13.63 16.29
N SER A 328 11.96 -14.30 17.33
CA SER A 328 11.47 -15.61 17.80
C SER A 328 10.92 -15.55 19.23
N ILE A 329 9.95 -16.43 19.52
CA ILE A 329 9.35 -16.60 20.85
C ILE A 329 9.51 -18.04 21.35
N CYS A 330 9.29 -18.25 22.65
CA CYS A 330 9.18 -19.57 23.24
C CYS A 330 7.72 -20.09 23.18
N ALA A 331 7.54 -21.36 22.86
CA ALA A 331 6.22 -21.99 22.77
C ALA A 331 5.48 -21.98 24.12
N TYR A 332 4.16 -21.74 24.09
CA TYR A 332 3.32 -21.67 25.30
C TYR A 332 3.38 -22.97 26.12
N GLN A 333 3.14 -24.11 25.47
CA GLN A 333 3.12 -25.43 26.11
C GLN A 333 4.53 -26.05 26.29
N GLN A 334 5.55 -25.53 25.60
CA GLN A 334 6.92 -26.06 25.63
C GLN A 334 7.94 -24.91 25.80
N PRO A 335 8.11 -24.36 27.03
CA PRO A 335 8.89 -23.14 27.25
C PRO A 335 10.38 -23.19 26.87
N PHE A 336 10.93 -24.37 26.56
CA PHE A 336 12.31 -24.54 26.07
C PHE A 336 12.44 -24.50 24.54
N GLN A 337 11.33 -24.59 23.79
CA GLN A 337 11.31 -24.43 22.34
C GLN A 337 11.19 -22.94 21.99
N CYS A 338 12.33 -22.27 21.78
CA CYS A 338 12.44 -20.80 21.61
C CYS A 338 12.84 -20.33 20.20
N ASP A 339 12.69 -21.21 19.21
CA ASP A 339 12.99 -20.99 17.80
C ASP A 339 11.75 -20.66 16.94
N LEU A 340 10.58 -20.46 17.56
CA LEU A 340 9.33 -20.17 16.84
C LEU A 340 9.34 -18.77 16.21
N ARG A 341 9.66 -18.72 14.92
CA ARG A 341 9.55 -17.54 14.02
C ARG A 341 8.13 -17.36 13.49
N TYR A 342 7.80 -16.12 13.09
CA TYR A 342 6.49 -15.73 12.55
C TYR A 342 6.00 -16.67 11.45
N ILE A 343 6.84 -16.92 10.44
CA ILE A 343 6.61 -17.92 9.39
C ILE A 343 7.55 -19.11 9.66
N PRO A 344 7.08 -20.37 9.48
CA PRO A 344 5.67 -20.76 9.38
C PRO A 344 4.92 -20.72 10.72
N HIS A 345 5.64 -20.81 11.85
CA HIS A 345 5.09 -21.31 13.11
C HIS A 345 3.99 -20.45 13.73
N LEU A 346 4.23 -19.15 13.94
CA LEU A 346 3.28 -18.31 14.67
C LEU A 346 2.05 -17.97 13.82
N LYS A 347 2.22 -17.83 12.50
CA LYS A 347 1.10 -17.76 11.55
C LYS A 347 0.20 -18.99 11.69
N ASP A 348 0.78 -20.19 11.70
CA ASP A 348 0.05 -21.44 11.85
C ASP A 348 -0.70 -21.54 13.19
N ILE A 349 -0.06 -21.16 14.31
CA ILE A 349 -0.69 -21.12 15.64
C ILE A 349 -1.86 -20.12 15.65
N MET A 350 -1.64 -18.88 15.20
CA MET A 350 -2.69 -17.85 15.19
C MET A 350 -3.86 -18.19 14.24
N ALA A 351 -3.62 -18.95 13.18
CA ALA A 351 -4.66 -19.40 12.25
C ALA A 351 -5.47 -20.61 12.77
N LYS A 352 -4.78 -21.61 13.33
CA LYS A 352 -5.34 -22.95 13.59
C LYS A 352 -5.69 -23.18 15.06
N SER A 353 -5.04 -22.52 16.02
CA SER A 353 -5.37 -22.67 17.43
C SER A 353 -6.72 -22.03 17.78
N ARG A 354 -7.33 -22.57 18.84
CA ARG A 354 -8.59 -22.11 19.44
C ARG A 354 -8.48 -22.02 20.97
N ASP A 355 -7.27 -22.15 21.51
CA ASP A 355 -6.95 -21.92 22.92
C ASP A 355 -6.70 -20.41 23.12
N TRP A 356 -7.49 -19.78 23.99
CA TRP A 356 -7.36 -18.35 24.26
C TRP A 356 -5.99 -17.99 24.82
N ASP A 357 -5.49 -18.77 25.79
CA ASP A 357 -4.31 -18.40 26.56
C ASP A 357 -3.02 -18.71 25.76
N GLU A 358 -3.04 -19.71 24.87
CA GLU A 358 -2.00 -19.90 23.84
C GLU A 358 -1.97 -18.77 22.80
N LEU A 359 -3.13 -18.39 22.25
CA LEU A 359 -3.24 -17.26 21.31
C LEU A 359 -2.78 -15.95 21.97
N GLN A 360 -3.11 -15.76 23.25
CA GLN A 360 -2.74 -14.57 24.02
C GLN A 360 -1.22 -14.52 24.27
N HIS A 361 -0.62 -15.63 24.70
CA HIS A 361 0.84 -15.76 24.85
C HIS A 361 1.56 -15.48 23.54
N THR A 362 1.13 -16.14 22.45
CA THR A 362 1.70 -16.01 21.11
C THR A 362 1.65 -14.58 20.61
N TRP A 363 0.50 -13.92 20.75
CA TRP A 363 0.32 -12.52 20.39
C TRP A 363 1.23 -11.59 21.20
N VAL A 364 1.24 -11.72 22.54
CA VAL A 364 1.99 -10.81 23.45
C VAL A 364 3.50 -10.93 23.27
N GLU A 365 4.03 -12.16 23.21
CA GLU A 365 5.48 -12.33 23.08
C GLU A 365 5.98 -11.95 21.68
N TYR A 366 5.19 -12.16 20.62
CA TYR A 366 5.58 -11.73 19.28
C TYR A 366 5.65 -10.19 19.17
N HIS A 367 4.62 -9.48 19.62
CA HIS A 367 4.62 -8.01 19.60
C HIS A 367 5.72 -7.42 20.50
N ARG A 368 6.06 -8.09 21.61
CA ARG A 368 7.21 -7.73 22.46
C ARG A 368 8.55 -7.99 21.77
N LYS A 369 8.70 -9.02 20.95
CA LYS A 369 9.97 -9.39 20.29
C LYS A 369 10.23 -8.58 19.03
N ALA A 370 9.28 -8.53 18.11
CA ALA A 370 9.41 -7.77 16.86
C ALA A 370 9.31 -6.26 17.11
N GLY A 371 8.18 -5.79 17.66
CA GLY A 371 7.87 -4.36 17.75
C GLY A 371 8.72 -3.59 18.76
N ARG A 372 8.85 -4.09 19.99
CA ARG A 372 9.46 -3.30 21.08
C ARG A 372 10.92 -2.87 20.82
N GLY A 373 11.70 -3.71 20.14
CA GLY A 373 13.12 -3.43 19.88
C GLY A 373 13.35 -2.28 18.88
N MET A 374 12.43 -2.08 17.94
CA MET A 374 12.58 -1.09 16.86
C MET A 374 12.00 0.29 17.18
N ARG A 375 11.39 0.48 18.37
CA ARG A 375 10.71 1.72 18.77
C ARG A 375 11.58 2.97 18.56
N ASP A 376 12.82 2.93 19.03
CA ASP A 376 13.71 4.10 19.06
C ASP A 376 14.37 4.34 17.68
N ASN A 377 14.48 3.31 16.85
CA ASN A 377 14.81 3.44 15.42
C ASN A 377 13.65 4.10 14.65
N TYR A 378 12.40 3.75 14.97
CA TYR A 378 11.23 4.38 14.36
C TYR A 378 11.08 5.84 14.80
N GLU A 379 11.41 6.18 16.06
CA GLU A 379 11.48 7.59 16.50
C GLU A 379 12.46 8.41 15.65
N GLN A 380 13.60 7.85 15.26
CA GLN A 380 14.55 8.50 14.35
C GLN A 380 14.09 8.53 12.89
N LEU A 381 13.41 7.48 12.40
CA LEU A 381 12.84 7.47 11.05
C LEU A 381 11.87 8.63 10.86
N ILE A 382 11.06 8.96 11.87
CA ILE A 382 10.12 10.10 11.81
C ILE A 382 10.85 11.43 11.59
N ASP A 383 12.04 11.64 12.17
CA ASP A 383 12.83 12.85 11.90
C ASP A 383 13.31 12.87 10.45
N VAL A 384 13.83 11.75 9.96
CA VAL A 384 14.31 11.62 8.57
C VAL A 384 13.15 11.76 7.57
N MET A 385 11.92 11.35 7.90
CA MET A 385 10.75 11.58 7.05
C MET A 385 10.36 13.07 6.94
N GLN A 386 10.76 13.92 7.88
CA GLN A 386 10.65 15.37 7.75
C GLN A 386 11.70 15.94 6.78
N ASP A 387 12.92 15.37 6.77
CA ASP A 387 13.94 15.69 5.76
C ASP A 387 13.46 15.27 4.36
N VAL A 388 12.84 14.08 4.23
CA VAL A 388 12.24 13.58 2.97
C VAL A 388 11.15 14.53 2.45
N ALA A 389 10.29 15.05 3.34
CA ALA A 389 9.28 16.04 2.98
C ALA A 389 9.91 17.32 2.43
N SER A 390 10.93 17.85 3.12
CA SER A 390 11.67 19.05 2.74
C SER A 390 12.29 18.94 1.34
N VAL A 391 13.02 17.85 1.05
CA VAL A 391 13.69 17.66 -0.27
C VAL A 391 12.74 17.34 -1.42
N ASN A 392 11.45 17.11 -1.14
CA ASN A 392 10.37 16.94 -2.12
C ASN A 392 9.34 18.10 -2.09
N ASN A 393 9.67 19.23 -1.44
CA ASN A 393 8.86 20.46 -1.40
C ASN A 393 7.45 20.34 -0.79
N VAL A 394 7.22 19.43 0.16
CA VAL A 394 5.98 19.31 0.94
C VAL A 394 6.21 19.62 2.42
N THR A 395 5.19 20.03 3.18
CA THR A 395 5.44 20.68 4.49
C THR A 395 5.85 19.70 5.58
N ASN A 396 5.39 18.45 5.52
CA ASN A 396 5.63 17.44 6.54
C ASN A 396 5.62 16.01 5.99
N GLY A 397 6.14 15.06 6.76
CA GLY A 397 6.23 13.65 6.36
C GLY A 397 4.87 12.98 6.12
N GLY A 398 3.78 13.47 6.72
CA GLY A 398 2.41 13.01 6.48
C GLY A 398 1.87 13.45 5.12
N GLU A 399 2.11 14.70 4.71
CA GLU A 399 1.81 15.16 3.35
C GLU A 399 2.60 14.37 2.30
N TYR A 400 3.90 14.14 2.55
CA TYR A 400 4.70 13.26 1.70
C TYR A 400 4.08 11.86 1.58
N TRP A 401 3.58 11.30 2.69
CA TRP A 401 2.99 9.95 2.72
C TRP A 401 1.80 9.75 1.76
N PHE A 402 1.03 10.82 1.50
CA PHE A 402 -0.12 10.80 0.60
C PHE A 402 0.08 11.56 -0.72
N LEU A 403 1.29 12.09 -0.98
CA LEU A 403 1.63 12.86 -2.19
C LEU A 403 1.24 12.14 -3.49
N ALA A 404 1.49 10.82 -3.56
CA ALA A 404 1.15 9.97 -4.70
C ALA A 404 -0.36 9.81 -5.00
N TYR A 405 -1.24 10.41 -4.18
CA TYR A 405 -2.69 10.47 -4.39
C TYR A 405 -3.20 11.85 -4.80
N GLU A 406 -2.34 12.87 -4.96
CA GLU A 406 -2.67 14.14 -5.63
C GLU A 406 -3.99 14.81 -5.15
N SER A 407 -4.34 14.70 -3.86
CA SER A 407 -5.50 15.35 -3.24
C SER A 407 -5.11 16.00 -1.92
N GLY A 408 -5.31 17.32 -1.81
CA GLY A 408 -5.06 18.07 -0.57
C GLY A 408 -6.02 17.73 0.58
N ASN A 409 -7.10 17.00 0.31
CA ASN A 409 -8.07 16.52 1.31
C ASN A 409 -8.13 14.98 1.37
N PHE A 410 -7.09 14.27 0.90
CA PHE A 410 -7.12 12.82 0.72
C PHE A 410 -7.56 12.05 1.98
N ARG A 411 -7.13 12.50 3.17
CA ARG A 411 -7.53 11.87 4.44
C ARG A 411 -9.03 11.98 4.69
N GLN A 412 -9.60 13.16 4.46
CA GLN A 412 -11.03 13.42 4.56
C GLN A 412 -11.81 12.64 3.50
N ASP A 413 -11.28 12.54 2.28
CA ASP A 413 -11.86 11.71 1.21
C ASP A 413 -11.95 10.23 1.65
N MET A 414 -10.89 9.69 2.28
CA MET A 414 -10.89 8.30 2.79
C MET A 414 -11.80 8.10 4.01
N ASP A 415 -11.85 9.06 4.95
CA ASP A 415 -12.79 9.01 6.09
C ASP A 415 -14.26 9.07 5.63
N ILE A 416 -14.58 9.86 4.59
CA ILE A 416 -15.93 9.90 3.98
C ILE A 416 -16.30 8.53 3.38
N VAL A 417 -15.37 7.92 2.62
CA VAL A 417 -15.56 6.58 2.05
C VAL A 417 -15.69 5.52 3.15
N TRP A 418 -14.99 5.67 4.27
CA TRP A 418 -15.16 4.78 5.42
C TRP A 418 -16.56 4.90 6.02
N GLU A 419 -17.05 6.10 6.34
CA GLU A 419 -18.38 6.27 6.94
C GLU A 419 -19.52 5.80 6.01
N GLN A 420 -19.32 5.78 4.68
CA GLN A 420 -20.25 5.13 3.75
C GLN A 420 -20.31 3.60 3.96
N ILE A 421 -19.16 2.95 4.17
CA ILE A 421 -19.00 1.49 4.29
C ILE A 421 -19.32 0.99 5.71
N ARG A 422 -19.03 1.81 6.71
CA ARG A 422 -19.12 1.52 8.14
C ARG A 422 -20.39 0.79 8.62
N PRO A 423 -21.62 1.09 8.14
CA PRO A 423 -22.82 0.37 8.59
C PRO A 423 -22.80 -1.14 8.29
N LEU A 424 -22.20 -1.54 7.15
CA LEU A 424 -21.96 -2.94 6.80
C LEU A 424 -20.91 -3.56 7.74
N TYR A 425 -19.84 -2.81 8.03
CA TYR A 425 -18.79 -3.28 8.95
C TYR A 425 -19.28 -3.46 10.38
N GLU A 426 -20.03 -2.50 10.94
CA GLU A 426 -20.57 -2.60 12.31
C GLU A 426 -21.59 -3.76 12.44
N SER A 427 -22.32 -4.05 11.36
CA SER A 427 -23.24 -5.21 11.27
C SER A 427 -22.49 -6.55 11.16
N LEU A 428 -21.35 -6.58 10.47
CA LEU A 428 -20.46 -7.74 10.40
C LEU A 428 -19.77 -7.97 11.75
N HIS A 429 -19.25 -6.90 12.36
CA HIS A 429 -18.56 -6.89 13.65
C HIS A 429 -19.46 -7.42 14.78
N SER A 430 -20.71 -6.94 14.88
CA SER A 430 -21.64 -7.41 15.91
C SER A 430 -21.95 -8.90 15.79
N TYR A 431 -22.16 -9.38 14.55
CA TYR A 431 -22.36 -10.80 14.26
C TYR A 431 -21.15 -11.65 14.65
N VAL A 432 -19.94 -11.20 14.27
CA VAL A 432 -18.66 -11.89 14.55
C VAL A 432 -18.38 -11.89 16.05
N ARG A 433 -18.55 -10.76 16.75
CA ARG A 433 -18.43 -10.66 18.21
C ARG A 433 -19.35 -11.64 18.93
N ARG A 434 -20.62 -11.73 18.52
CA ARG A 434 -21.56 -12.71 19.07
C ARG A 434 -21.09 -14.15 18.81
N LYS A 435 -20.72 -14.50 17.58
CA LYS A 435 -20.25 -15.86 17.25
C LYS A 435 -19.01 -16.28 18.04
N LEU A 436 -18.04 -15.38 18.18
CA LEU A 436 -16.86 -15.61 19.02
C LEU A 436 -17.24 -15.73 20.50
N ARG A 437 -18.21 -14.94 21.00
CA ARG A 437 -18.74 -15.02 22.37
C ARG A 437 -19.50 -16.30 22.66
N ASP A 438 -20.25 -16.82 21.68
CA ASP A 438 -20.93 -18.12 21.77
C ASP A 438 -19.93 -19.28 21.86
N TYR A 439 -18.69 -19.09 21.37
CA TYR A 439 -17.60 -20.07 21.39
C TYR A 439 -16.69 -19.94 22.62
N TYR A 440 -16.12 -18.76 22.87
CA TYR A 440 -15.18 -18.49 23.97
C TYR A 440 -15.85 -18.15 25.31
N GLY A 441 -17.18 -17.97 25.33
CA GLY A 441 -17.98 -17.71 26.51
C GLY A 441 -18.15 -16.22 26.87
N PRO A 442 -19.12 -15.92 27.75
CA PRO A 442 -19.52 -14.55 28.09
C PRO A 442 -18.49 -13.81 28.94
N ASP A 443 -17.66 -14.54 29.69
CA ASP A 443 -16.70 -13.98 30.66
C ASP A 443 -15.42 -13.46 29.97
N ARG A 444 -15.09 -14.02 28.79
CA ARG A 444 -13.96 -13.59 27.96
C ARG A 444 -14.36 -12.53 26.94
N ILE A 445 -15.62 -12.51 26.47
CA ILE A 445 -16.11 -11.58 25.43
C ILE A 445 -17.40 -10.87 25.86
N ASN A 446 -17.29 -9.57 26.11
CA ASN A 446 -18.41 -8.67 26.41
C ASN A 446 -19.28 -8.43 25.15
N ARG A 447 -20.61 -8.38 25.32
CA ARG A 447 -21.58 -8.20 24.23
C ARG A 447 -21.50 -6.85 23.52
N ILE A 448 -21.00 -5.80 24.20
CA ILE A 448 -20.98 -4.43 23.67
C ILE A 448 -19.58 -3.86 23.42
N ALA A 449 -18.51 -4.57 23.78
CA ALA A 449 -17.13 -4.06 23.71
C ALA A 449 -16.43 -4.33 22.37
N PRO A 450 -15.25 -3.74 22.12
CA PRO A 450 -14.31 -4.18 21.10
C PRO A 450 -13.91 -5.66 21.21
N ILE A 451 -13.58 -6.28 20.07
CA ILE A 451 -13.11 -7.67 20.01
C ILE A 451 -11.60 -7.71 20.29
N PRO A 452 -11.10 -8.60 21.17
CA PRO A 452 -9.68 -8.83 21.35
C PRO A 452 -8.99 -9.35 20.08
N SER A 453 -7.86 -8.75 19.69
CA SER A 453 -7.22 -8.99 18.39
C SER A 453 -6.75 -10.43 18.16
N HIS A 454 -6.36 -11.14 19.21
CA HIS A 454 -5.70 -12.46 19.15
C HIS A 454 -6.60 -13.62 18.71
N ILE A 455 -7.93 -13.50 18.87
CA ILE A 455 -8.90 -14.56 18.53
C ILE A 455 -9.47 -14.44 17.11
N LEU A 456 -8.89 -13.58 16.27
CA LEU A 456 -9.38 -13.29 14.91
C LEU A 456 -8.73 -14.13 13.81
N GLY A 457 -7.97 -15.19 14.16
CA GLY A 457 -7.33 -16.08 13.18
C GLY A 457 -6.07 -15.52 12.51
N ASN A 458 -5.58 -14.37 12.94
CA ASN A 458 -4.49 -13.62 12.33
C ASN A 458 -3.74 -12.81 13.41
N MET A 459 -2.41 -12.69 13.29
CA MET A 459 -1.55 -12.02 14.28
C MET A 459 -1.95 -10.55 14.57
N TYR A 460 -2.45 -9.84 13.56
CA TYR A 460 -2.82 -8.42 13.65
C TYR A 460 -4.34 -8.21 13.75
N GLY A 461 -5.12 -9.26 13.49
CA GLY A 461 -6.57 -9.18 13.27
C GLY A 461 -6.93 -8.41 12.00
N GLN A 462 -6.16 -8.55 10.91
CA GLN A 462 -6.38 -7.83 9.64
C GLN A 462 -7.39 -8.51 8.69
N SER A 463 -7.46 -9.83 8.68
CA SER A 463 -8.51 -10.62 8.03
C SER A 463 -8.98 -11.69 9.01
N TRP A 464 -10.27 -12.05 8.95
CA TRP A 464 -10.91 -13.00 9.89
C TRP A 464 -11.25 -14.34 9.21
N SER A 465 -10.81 -14.54 7.97
CA SER A 465 -11.04 -15.75 7.15
C SER A 465 -10.63 -17.06 7.85
N ASN A 466 -9.60 -17.02 8.70
CA ASN A 466 -9.07 -18.18 9.43
C ASN A 466 -9.93 -18.67 10.61
N VAL A 467 -10.99 -17.94 11.00
CA VAL A 467 -11.98 -18.37 12.01
C VAL A 467 -13.37 -18.64 11.42
N LEU A 468 -13.46 -18.81 10.10
CA LEU A 468 -14.70 -19.11 9.38
C LEU A 468 -15.44 -20.37 9.89
N ASP A 469 -14.72 -21.35 10.45
CA ASP A 469 -15.27 -22.54 11.13
C ASP A 469 -16.22 -22.16 12.29
N ILE A 470 -15.91 -21.10 13.03
CA ILE A 470 -16.74 -20.56 14.11
C ILE A 470 -17.85 -19.66 13.52
N LEU A 471 -17.49 -18.85 12.51
CA LEU A 471 -18.28 -17.73 12.04
C LEU A 471 -19.34 -18.09 10.99
N ILE A 472 -19.23 -19.21 10.28
CA ILE A 472 -20.05 -19.50 9.09
C ILE A 472 -21.58 -19.40 9.35
N PRO A 473 -22.34 -18.63 8.54
CA PRO A 473 -23.79 -18.48 8.67
C PRO A 473 -24.57 -19.81 8.62
N TYR A 474 -24.28 -20.64 7.62
CA TYR A 474 -24.94 -21.92 7.40
C TYR A 474 -23.91 -23.06 7.40
N PRO A 475 -23.51 -23.61 8.57
CA PRO A 475 -22.44 -24.61 8.67
C PRO A 475 -22.72 -25.93 7.92
N GLY A 476 -23.98 -26.25 7.65
CA GLY A 476 -24.37 -27.40 6.81
C GLY A 476 -24.20 -27.18 5.30
N ARG A 477 -23.79 -25.99 4.85
CA ARG A 477 -23.69 -25.60 3.44
C ARG A 477 -22.24 -25.28 3.07
N LYS A 478 -21.52 -26.29 2.56
CA LYS A 478 -20.14 -26.14 2.10
C LYS A 478 -20.00 -24.99 1.10
N LEU A 479 -18.92 -24.23 1.20
CA LEU A 479 -18.50 -23.32 0.14
C LEU A 479 -18.17 -24.09 -1.13
N ILE A 480 -18.23 -23.39 -2.26
CA ILE A 480 -17.81 -23.93 -3.56
C ILE A 480 -16.29 -24.05 -3.55
N ASP A 481 -15.82 -25.29 -3.72
CA ASP A 481 -14.42 -25.66 -3.96
C ASP A 481 -14.34 -26.38 -5.31
N VAL A 482 -13.68 -25.77 -6.29
CA VAL A 482 -13.39 -26.42 -7.58
C VAL A 482 -12.06 -27.17 -7.60
N THR A 483 -11.23 -27.06 -6.55
CA THR A 483 -9.90 -27.66 -6.48
C THR A 483 -9.90 -29.17 -6.78
N PRO A 484 -10.78 -30.01 -6.18
CA PRO A 484 -10.81 -31.44 -6.52
C PRO A 484 -11.17 -31.69 -7.98
N ARG A 485 -12.01 -30.83 -8.57
CA ARG A 485 -12.52 -30.95 -9.95
C ARG A 485 -11.54 -30.40 -10.99
N MET A 486 -10.65 -29.46 -10.61
CA MET A 486 -9.49 -29.05 -11.41
C MET A 486 -8.46 -30.19 -11.49
N VAL A 487 -8.15 -30.83 -10.36
CA VAL A 487 -7.24 -31.98 -10.29
C VAL A 487 -7.79 -33.18 -11.08
N GLU A 488 -9.08 -33.50 -10.92
CA GLU A 488 -9.75 -34.56 -11.70
C GLU A 488 -9.72 -34.33 -13.21
N GLN A 489 -9.75 -33.06 -13.65
CA GLN A 489 -9.66 -32.67 -15.06
C GLN A 489 -8.22 -32.55 -15.58
N GLY A 490 -7.20 -32.79 -14.74
CA GLY A 490 -5.79 -32.70 -15.16
C GLY A 490 -5.32 -31.27 -15.45
N TYR A 491 -5.81 -30.28 -14.71
CA TYR A 491 -5.34 -28.90 -14.83
C TYR A 491 -3.82 -28.78 -14.57
N THR A 492 -3.18 -27.88 -15.31
CA THR A 492 -1.75 -27.55 -15.19
C THR A 492 -1.57 -26.03 -15.05
N PRO A 493 -0.42 -25.53 -14.54
CA PRO A 493 -0.15 -24.09 -14.46
C PRO A 493 -0.30 -23.40 -15.82
N LEU A 494 0.24 -24.02 -16.88
CA LEU A 494 0.14 -23.50 -18.24
C LEU A 494 -1.31 -23.42 -18.74
N LEU A 495 -2.16 -24.41 -18.43
CA LEU A 495 -3.58 -24.36 -18.79
C LEU A 495 -4.30 -23.22 -18.06
N MET A 496 -3.98 -22.98 -16.79
CA MET A 496 -4.57 -21.87 -16.02
C MET A 496 -4.21 -20.51 -16.62
N PHE A 497 -2.97 -20.34 -17.10
CA PHE A 497 -2.56 -19.13 -17.83
C PHE A 497 -3.16 -19.02 -19.24
N GLN A 498 -3.45 -20.13 -19.92
CA GLN A 498 -4.17 -20.13 -21.20
C GLN A 498 -5.65 -19.77 -21.03
N LEU A 499 -6.30 -20.25 -19.96
CA LEU A 499 -7.65 -19.85 -19.58
C LEU A 499 -7.73 -18.35 -19.25
N ALA A 500 -6.72 -17.80 -18.57
CA ALA A 500 -6.65 -16.36 -18.32
C ALA A 500 -6.43 -15.54 -19.62
N GLU A 501 -5.60 -16.00 -20.56
CA GLU A 501 -5.51 -15.35 -21.89
C GLU A 501 -6.84 -15.42 -22.66
N GLU A 502 -7.56 -16.54 -22.62
CA GLU A 502 -8.90 -16.66 -23.23
C GLU A 502 -9.92 -15.74 -22.54
N PHE A 503 -9.88 -15.61 -21.21
CA PHE A 503 -10.71 -14.64 -20.47
C PHE A 503 -10.48 -13.22 -20.98
N PHE A 504 -9.23 -12.74 -21.04
CA PHE A 504 -8.93 -11.37 -21.46
C PHE A 504 -9.20 -11.12 -22.95
N THR A 505 -8.87 -12.07 -23.83
CA THR A 505 -9.20 -11.95 -25.26
C THR A 505 -10.70 -12.00 -25.51
N SER A 506 -11.48 -12.76 -24.71
CA SER A 506 -12.95 -12.80 -24.80
C SER A 506 -13.62 -11.45 -24.52
N ILE A 507 -13.00 -10.59 -23.70
CA ILE A 507 -13.45 -9.22 -23.42
C ILE A 507 -12.78 -8.19 -24.35
N ASN A 508 -12.27 -8.62 -25.52
CA ASN A 508 -11.64 -7.79 -26.54
C ASN A 508 -10.35 -7.09 -26.05
N MET A 509 -9.57 -7.74 -25.19
CA MET A 509 -8.23 -7.29 -24.80
C MET A 509 -7.14 -8.09 -25.57
N SER A 510 -5.87 -7.71 -25.40
CA SER A 510 -4.77 -8.23 -26.22
C SER A 510 -4.31 -9.61 -25.76
N ALA A 511 -3.99 -10.51 -26.70
CA ALA A 511 -3.17 -11.68 -26.39
C ALA A 511 -1.78 -11.22 -25.87
N VAL A 512 -1.19 -11.97 -24.94
CA VAL A 512 0.13 -11.69 -24.35
C VAL A 512 1.27 -12.23 -25.23
N GLY A 513 0.99 -13.25 -26.04
CA GLY A 513 1.87 -13.73 -27.10
C GLY A 513 3.00 -14.66 -26.65
N PRO A 514 3.79 -15.20 -27.60
CA PRO A 514 4.70 -16.31 -27.34
C PRO A 514 5.90 -15.95 -26.45
N GLU A 515 6.31 -14.68 -26.40
CA GLU A 515 7.46 -14.26 -25.59
C GLU A 515 7.13 -14.30 -24.10
N PHE A 516 5.90 -13.93 -23.70
CA PHE A 516 5.40 -14.09 -22.34
C PHE A 516 5.50 -15.55 -21.88
N TYR A 517 4.98 -16.50 -22.67
CA TYR A 517 5.00 -17.92 -22.33
C TYR A 517 6.41 -18.55 -22.34
N ARG A 518 7.34 -18.03 -23.16
CA ARG A 518 8.73 -18.48 -23.21
C ARG A 518 9.58 -17.93 -22.06
N ASN A 519 9.31 -16.70 -21.63
CA ASN A 519 10.18 -15.96 -20.70
C ASN A 519 9.71 -16.02 -19.24
N SER A 520 8.43 -16.32 -18.97
CA SER A 520 7.82 -16.33 -17.62
C SER A 520 8.16 -17.57 -16.79
N VAL A 521 7.84 -17.52 -15.48
CA VAL A 521 7.90 -18.67 -14.56
C VAL A 521 6.49 -18.90 -14.00
N PHE A 522 5.92 -20.07 -14.30
CA PHE A 522 4.56 -20.48 -13.88
C PHE A 522 4.54 -21.54 -12.78
N GLU A 523 5.67 -22.22 -12.54
CA GLU A 523 5.84 -23.30 -11.58
C GLU A 523 7.27 -23.26 -11.01
N GLN A 524 7.48 -23.83 -9.82
CA GLN A 524 8.81 -23.89 -9.18
C GLN A 524 9.73 -24.85 -9.95
N PRO A 525 10.83 -24.37 -10.58
CA PRO A 525 11.74 -25.23 -11.33
C PRO A 525 12.51 -26.21 -10.43
N LEU A 526 12.91 -27.35 -10.98
CA LEU A 526 13.67 -28.36 -10.22
C LEU A 526 15.19 -28.11 -10.22
N ASP A 527 15.70 -27.29 -11.14
CA ASP A 527 17.12 -26.97 -11.31
C ASP A 527 17.61 -25.84 -10.39
N ARG A 528 16.72 -24.93 -9.99
CA ARG A 528 17.08 -23.69 -9.28
C ARG A 528 15.95 -23.15 -8.41
N ARG A 529 16.34 -22.44 -7.36
CA ARG A 529 15.41 -21.83 -6.39
C ARG A 529 14.88 -20.49 -6.94
N VAL A 530 13.56 -20.31 -6.86
CA VAL A 530 12.81 -19.11 -7.28
C VAL A 530 12.12 -18.53 -6.05
N LEU A 531 11.90 -17.21 -6.03
CA LEU A 531 11.07 -16.57 -5.01
C LEU A 531 9.60 -16.68 -5.43
N CYS A 532 8.87 -17.66 -4.92
CA CYS A 532 7.53 -18.05 -5.39
C CYS A 532 6.39 -17.01 -5.25
N GLU A 533 6.66 -15.87 -4.62
CA GLU A 533 5.77 -14.71 -4.48
C GLU A 533 5.24 -14.23 -5.85
N PRO A 534 3.91 -14.26 -6.08
CA PRO A 534 3.30 -13.82 -7.34
C PRO A 534 3.70 -12.38 -7.70
N SER A 535 4.08 -12.16 -8.96
CA SER A 535 4.36 -10.83 -9.48
C SER A 535 4.41 -10.74 -11.00
N ALA A 536 4.04 -9.56 -11.52
CA ALA A 536 4.06 -9.20 -12.93
C ALA A 536 5.12 -8.12 -13.21
N TRP A 537 5.80 -8.28 -14.35
CA TRP A 537 7.01 -7.56 -14.73
C TRP A 537 6.89 -6.94 -16.15
N ASP A 538 7.10 -5.61 -16.26
CA ASP A 538 7.34 -4.86 -17.51
C ASP A 538 8.82 -4.51 -17.58
N PHE A 539 9.55 -5.07 -18.55
CA PHE A 539 11.01 -4.90 -18.69
C PHE A 539 11.42 -3.52 -19.20
N CYS A 540 10.55 -2.52 -19.08
CA CYS A 540 10.76 -1.11 -19.46
C CYS A 540 10.97 -0.87 -20.97
N ASN A 541 11.03 -1.94 -21.77
CA ASN A 541 11.41 -1.95 -23.18
C ASN A 541 10.22 -1.97 -24.16
N ARG A 542 8.98 -1.91 -23.65
CA ARG A 542 7.70 -1.87 -24.40
C ARG A 542 7.29 -3.19 -25.10
N HIS A 543 7.97 -4.31 -24.86
CA HIS A 543 7.66 -5.60 -25.52
C HIS A 543 7.82 -6.86 -24.64
N ASP A 544 8.80 -6.92 -23.74
CA ASP A 544 9.03 -8.07 -22.85
C ASP A 544 8.26 -7.89 -21.54
N TYR A 545 7.28 -8.77 -21.35
CA TYR A 545 6.38 -8.81 -20.20
C TYR A 545 6.36 -10.23 -19.65
N ARG A 546 6.45 -10.38 -18.32
CA ARG A 546 6.60 -11.69 -17.69
C ARG A 546 5.84 -11.76 -16.37
N VAL A 547 5.38 -12.96 -16.02
CA VAL A 547 4.90 -13.29 -14.67
C VAL A 547 5.90 -14.24 -14.01
N LYS A 548 6.06 -14.11 -12.69
CA LYS A 548 6.78 -15.06 -11.85
C LYS A 548 5.85 -15.47 -10.71
N ILE A 549 5.39 -16.70 -10.74
CA ILE A 549 4.51 -17.34 -9.75
C ILE A 549 4.86 -18.83 -9.67
N CYS A 550 4.70 -19.44 -8.50
CA CYS A 550 4.65 -20.90 -8.37
C CYS A 550 3.18 -21.32 -8.25
N THR A 551 2.53 -21.62 -9.37
CA THR A 551 1.08 -21.87 -9.42
C THR A 551 0.74 -23.30 -8.99
N ASP A 552 -0.07 -23.43 -7.95
CA ASP A 552 -0.70 -24.68 -7.55
C ASP A 552 -2.00 -24.96 -8.33
N ILE A 553 -2.43 -26.22 -8.38
CA ILE A 553 -3.72 -26.62 -8.96
C ILE A 553 -4.82 -26.49 -7.91
N ASN A 554 -5.26 -25.26 -7.64
CA ASN A 554 -6.39 -24.97 -6.75
C ASN A 554 -7.17 -23.70 -7.17
N GLN A 555 -8.36 -23.52 -6.58
CA GLN A 555 -9.27 -22.41 -6.90
C GLN A 555 -8.66 -21.02 -6.65
N ARG A 556 -7.91 -20.83 -5.55
CA ARG A 556 -7.26 -19.55 -5.25
C ARG A 556 -6.18 -19.23 -6.28
N SER A 557 -5.34 -20.19 -6.62
CA SER A 557 -4.30 -20.02 -7.62
C SER A 557 -4.88 -19.73 -9.01
N LEU A 558 -6.07 -20.25 -9.36
CA LEU A 558 -6.79 -19.85 -10.59
C LEU A 558 -7.15 -18.36 -10.57
N ILE A 559 -7.56 -17.82 -9.42
CA ILE A 559 -7.90 -16.40 -9.25
C ILE A 559 -6.63 -15.53 -9.29
N SER A 560 -5.56 -15.89 -8.57
CA SER A 560 -4.28 -15.15 -8.61
C SER A 560 -3.66 -15.14 -10.02
N VAL A 561 -3.78 -16.23 -10.79
CA VAL A 561 -3.34 -16.26 -12.20
C VAL A 561 -4.08 -15.22 -13.06
N HIS A 562 -5.38 -15.00 -12.82
CA HIS A 562 -6.13 -13.94 -13.50
C HIS A 562 -5.76 -12.53 -13.00
N HIS A 563 -5.44 -12.37 -11.71
CA HIS A 563 -4.95 -11.11 -11.14
C HIS A 563 -3.61 -10.68 -11.77
N GLU A 564 -2.63 -11.59 -11.80
CA GLU A 564 -1.32 -11.34 -12.42
C GLU A 564 -1.44 -11.04 -13.92
N MET A 565 -2.30 -11.78 -14.64
CA MET A 565 -2.58 -11.49 -16.04
C MET A 565 -3.26 -10.12 -16.22
N ALA A 566 -4.04 -9.62 -15.26
CA ALA A 566 -4.58 -8.26 -15.29
C ALA A 566 -3.47 -7.19 -15.22
N HIS A 567 -2.43 -7.41 -14.41
CA HIS A 567 -1.25 -6.53 -14.39
C HIS A 567 -0.54 -6.53 -15.75
N ILE A 568 -0.31 -7.70 -16.37
CA ILE A 568 0.27 -7.82 -17.72
C ILE A 568 -0.57 -7.05 -18.76
N GLN A 569 -1.90 -7.16 -18.69
CA GLN A 569 -2.81 -6.40 -19.55
C GLN A 569 -2.68 -4.88 -19.35
N TYR A 570 -2.55 -4.41 -18.11
CA TYR A 570 -2.31 -3.00 -17.79
C TYR A 570 -1.02 -2.52 -18.48
N PHE A 571 0.06 -3.30 -18.39
CA PHE A 571 1.33 -2.98 -19.04
C PHE A 571 1.18 -2.85 -20.56
N LEU A 572 0.45 -3.78 -21.18
CA LEU A 572 0.18 -3.79 -22.63
C LEU A 572 -0.61 -2.56 -23.09
N GLN A 573 -1.50 -1.99 -22.26
CA GLN A 573 -2.23 -0.77 -22.62
C GLN A 573 -1.33 0.47 -22.55
N TYR A 574 -0.60 0.68 -21.45
CA TYR A 574 0.20 1.90 -21.27
C TYR A 574 1.56 1.90 -21.97
N ARG A 575 1.98 0.80 -22.61
CA ARG A 575 3.34 0.63 -23.20
C ARG A 575 3.76 1.71 -24.20
N HIS A 576 2.80 2.38 -24.80
CA HIS A 576 2.99 3.46 -25.77
C HIS A 576 3.38 4.80 -25.12
N LEU A 577 3.29 4.93 -23.79
CA LEU A 577 3.65 6.13 -23.04
C LEU A 577 5.16 6.19 -22.71
N PRO A 578 5.70 7.40 -22.43
CA PRO A 578 6.96 7.56 -21.72
C PRO A 578 7.03 6.73 -20.42
N LYS A 579 8.20 6.19 -20.06
CA LYS A 579 8.39 5.25 -18.94
C LYS A 579 7.96 5.81 -17.59
N ILE A 580 8.06 7.12 -17.39
CA ILE A 580 7.57 7.81 -16.18
C ILE A 580 6.04 7.71 -16.02
N PHE A 581 5.30 7.58 -17.12
CA PHE A 581 3.85 7.38 -17.12
C PHE A 581 3.41 5.90 -17.18
N ARG A 582 4.36 4.95 -17.29
CA ARG A 582 4.09 3.50 -17.26
C ARG A 582 4.02 3.01 -15.81
N ASN A 583 2.90 3.36 -15.18
CA ASN A 583 2.39 2.97 -13.86
C ASN A 583 0.86 3.18 -13.87
N GLY A 584 0.15 2.74 -12.85
CA GLY A 584 -1.26 3.08 -12.62
C GLY A 584 -1.46 4.57 -12.33
N ALA A 585 -2.70 5.05 -12.42
CA ALA A 585 -2.99 6.49 -12.24
C ALA A 585 -2.69 6.99 -10.81
N ASN A 586 -2.79 6.10 -9.82
CA ASN A 586 -2.15 6.20 -8.51
C ASN A 586 -1.72 4.77 -8.05
N PRO A 587 -0.98 4.60 -6.93
CA PRO A 587 -0.43 3.30 -6.51
C PRO A 587 -1.43 2.15 -6.31
N ALA A 588 -2.73 2.45 -6.16
CA ALA A 588 -3.76 1.44 -5.94
C ALA A 588 -4.39 0.87 -7.23
N PHE A 589 -4.18 1.51 -8.38
CA PHE A 589 -4.89 1.17 -9.63
C PHE A 589 -4.53 -0.23 -10.17
N HIS A 590 -3.26 -0.66 -10.08
CA HIS A 590 -2.85 -2.00 -10.54
C HIS A 590 -3.59 -3.11 -9.78
N GLN A 591 -3.64 -2.98 -8.45
CA GLN A 591 -4.34 -3.93 -7.57
C GLN A 591 -5.85 -3.90 -7.84
N ALA A 592 -6.46 -2.71 -7.84
CA ALA A 592 -7.91 -2.55 -8.04
C ALA A 592 -8.43 -3.20 -9.33
N VAL A 593 -7.65 -3.15 -10.42
CA VAL A 593 -7.98 -3.82 -11.68
C VAL A 593 -7.88 -5.35 -11.54
N GLY A 594 -6.83 -5.87 -10.92
CA GLY A 594 -6.65 -7.32 -10.75
C GLY A 594 -7.74 -7.95 -9.88
N ASP A 595 -8.03 -7.36 -8.71
CA ASP A 595 -9.14 -7.79 -7.86
C ASP A 595 -10.48 -7.76 -8.58
N ALA A 596 -10.77 -6.70 -9.36
CA ALA A 596 -12.03 -6.57 -10.10
C ALA A 596 -12.22 -7.64 -11.19
N ILE A 597 -11.13 -8.23 -11.71
CA ILE A 597 -11.22 -9.44 -12.55
C ILE A 597 -11.51 -10.68 -11.68
N GLY A 598 -10.82 -10.82 -10.54
CA GLY A 598 -11.04 -11.92 -9.59
C GLY A 598 -12.49 -12.05 -9.10
N LEU A 599 -13.19 -10.92 -8.91
CA LEU A 599 -14.62 -10.86 -8.58
C LEU A 599 -15.52 -11.52 -9.64
N SER A 600 -15.12 -11.54 -10.92
CA SER A 600 -15.83 -12.21 -12.01
C SER A 600 -15.50 -13.71 -12.07
N VAL A 601 -14.21 -14.02 -12.01
CA VAL A 601 -13.65 -15.38 -12.18
C VAL A 601 -14.12 -16.32 -11.05
N SER A 602 -14.25 -15.79 -9.84
CA SER A 602 -14.73 -16.53 -8.67
C SER A 602 -16.24 -16.79 -8.63
N THR A 603 -17.03 -16.26 -9.58
CA THR A 603 -18.47 -16.46 -9.55
C THR A 603 -18.89 -17.90 -9.88
N PRO A 604 -19.96 -18.44 -9.26
CA PRO A 604 -20.46 -19.77 -9.59
C PRO A 604 -20.85 -19.92 -11.06
N LYS A 605 -21.23 -18.83 -11.72
CA LYS A 605 -21.57 -18.75 -13.15
C LYS A 605 -20.33 -18.96 -14.05
N HIS A 606 -19.22 -18.30 -13.71
CA HIS A 606 -17.96 -18.47 -14.42
C HIS A 606 -17.43 -19.91 -14.26
N LEU A 607 -17.42 -20.43 -13.03
CA LEU A 607 -16.98 -21.79 -12.72
C LEU A 607 -17.85 -22.88 -13.37
N GLN A 608 -19.15 -22.64 -13.57
CA GLN A 608 -20.01 -23.51 -14.41
C GLN A 608 -19.60 -23.46 -15.89
N THR A 609 -19.25 -22.29 -16.42
CA THR A 609 -18.84 -22.10 -17.81
C THR A 609 -17.50 -22.78 -18.12
N LEU A 610 -16.61 -22.86 -17.14
CA LEU A 610 -15.37 -23.66 -17.18
C LEU A 610 -15.57 -25.18 -16.97
N GLY A 611 -16.80 -25.66 -16.78
CA GLY A 611 -17.09 -27.08 -16.48
C GLY A 611 -16.56 -27.57 -15.12
N LEU A 612 -16.20 -26.63 -14.24
CA LEU A 612 -15.69 -26.90 -12.89
C LEU A 612 -16.80 -27.06 -11.84
N LEU A 613 -18.01 -26.58 -12.13
CA LEU A 613 -19.19 -26.73 -11.28
C LEU A 613 -20.37 -27.29 -12.10
N GLN A 614 -20.97 -28.40 -11.65
CA GLN A 614 -21.95 -29.18 -12.45
C GLN A 614 -23.41 -28.69 -12.39
N ARG A 615 -23.76 -27.78 -11.47
CA ARG A 615 -25.14 -27.33 -11.21
C ARG A 615 -25.15 -25.89 -10.71
N SER A 616 -26.14 -25.09 -11.10
CA SER A 616 -26.34 -23.78 -10.48
C SER A 616 -26.79 -23.94 -9.02
N LEU A 617 -26.08 -23.28 -8.12
CA LEU A 617 -26.34 -23.31 -6.67
C LEU A 617 -27.10 -22.06 -6.25
N ASP A 618 -28.20 -21.76 -6.94
CA ASP A 618 -29.10 -20.64 -6.63
C ASP A 618 -30.00 -20.93 -5.41
N GLU A 619 -29.38 -21.35 -4.31
CA GLU A 619 -29.98 -21.29 -2.98
C GLU A 619 -29.33 -20.14 -2.20
N SER A 620 -30.14 -19.24 -1.64
CA SER A 620 -29.66 -18.05 -0.90
C SER A 620 -28.69 -18.37 0.25
N SER A 621 -28.73 -19.58 0.81
CA SER A 621 -27.77 -20.01 1.84
C SER A 621 -26.33 -20.17 1.33
N TYR A 622 -26.12 -20.51 0.05
CA TYR A 622 -24.77 -20.49 -0.57
C TYR A 622 -24.33 -19.07 -0.88
N ASP A 623 -25.23 -18.23 -1.42
CA ASP A 623 -24.94 -16.81 -1.71
C ASP A 623 -24.54 -16.06 -0.41
N ILE A 624 -25.25 -16.27 0.70
CA ILE A 624 -24.91 -15.68 1.99
C ILE A 624 -23.60 -16.23 2.56
N ASN A 625 -23.32 -17.54 2.49
CA ASN A 625 -22.02 -18.07 2.94
C ASN A 625 -20.86 -17.52 2.09
N TYR A 626 -21.04 -17.38 0.78
CA TYR A 626 -20.06 -16.78 -0.14
C TYR A 626 -19.81 -15.30 0.19
N LEU A 627 -20.89 -14.49 0.25
CA LEU A 627 -20.80 -13.06 0.58
C LEU A 627 -20.19 -12.84 1.96
N PHE A 628 -20.56 -13.65 2.96
CA PHE A 628 -19.98 -13.57 4.29
C PHE A 628 -18.48 -13.86 4.28
N THR A 629 -18.04 -14.88 3.54
CA THR A 629 -16.62 -15.21 3.36
C THR A 629 -15.85 -14.06 2.72
N MET A 630 -16.43 -13.40 1.70
CA MET A 630 -15.83 -12.20 1.09
C MET A 630 -15.83 -10.98 2.03
N ALA A 631 -16.80 -10.87 2.94
CA ALA A 631 -16.91 -9.76 3.87
C ALA A 631 -15.92 -9.86 5.04
N ILE A 632 -15.74 -11.05 5.64
CA ILE A 632 -14.73 -11.28 6.70
C ILE A 632 -13.28 -11.19 6.22
N ASP A 633 -13.09 -11.09 4.90
CA ASP A 633 -11.80 -10.91 4.24
C ASP A 633 -11.61 -9.45 3.78
N LYS A 634 -12.36 -9.00 2.76
CA LYS A 634 -12.19 -7.65 2.18
C LYS A 634 -12.76 -6.53 3.07
N VAL A 635 -13.95 -6.70 3.65
CA VAL A 635 -14.62 -5.63 4.43
C VAL A 635 -14.03 -5.54 5.85
N ALA A 636 -13.64 -6.67 6.45
CA ALA A 636 -12.98 -6.70 7.74
C ALA A 636 -11.60 -6.02 7.75
N PHE A 637 -10.92 -6.06 6.60
CA PHE A 637 -9.58 -5.50 6.38
C PHE A 637 -9.54 -3.97 6.25
N LEU A 638 -10.54 -3.37 5.61
CA LEU A 638 -10.61 -1.91 5.38
C LEU A 638 -10.27 -1.05 6.62
N PRO A 639 -10.88 -1.25 7.81
CA PRO A 639 -10.57 -0.43 8.99
C PRO A 639 -9.20 -0.73 9.61
N PHE A 640 -8.60 -1.90 9.36
CA PHE A 640 -7.19 -2.14 9.72
C PHE A 640 -6.28 -1.28 8.84
N ALA A 641 -6.46 -1.34 7.53
CA ALA A 641 -5.64 -0.59 6.57
C ALA A 641 -5.74 0.93 6.76
N LEU A 642 -6.96 1.43 7.00
CA LEU A 642 -7.21 2.85 7.26
C LEU A 642 -6.60 3.30 8.59
N ALA A 643 -6.74 2.52 9.67
CA ALA A 643 -6.14 2.86 10.97
C ALA A 643 -4.61 2.89 10.92
N LEU A 644 -3.99 1.97 10.16
CA LEU A 644 -2.53 1.84 10.08
C LEU A 644 -1.86 3.05 9.39
N ASP A 645 -2.43 3.52 8.29
CA ASP A 645 -1.87 4.69 7.58
C ASP A 645 -2.38 6.03 8.10
N ASN A 646 -3.55 6.10 8.76
CA ASN A 646 -3.89 7.27 9.58
C ASN A 646 -2.93 7.42 10.77
N TRP A 647 -2.51 6.32 11.40
CA TRP A 647 -1.50 6.35 12.45
C TRP A 647 -0.16 6.89 11.92
N ARG A 648 0.32 6.39 10.77
CA ARG A 648 1.55 6.90 10.14
C ARG A 648 1.45 8.36 9.73
N TYR A 649 0.33 8.77 9.13
CA TYR A 649 0.09 10.16 8.80
C TYR A 649 0.17 11.05 10.05
N ASP A 650 -0.53 10.70 11.14
CA ASP A 650 -0.52 11.48 12.37
C ASP A 650 0.87 11.59 12.99
N VAL A 651 1.65 10.50 12.96
CA VAL A 651 2.99 10.44 13.53
C VAL A 651 4.03 11.18 12.67
N PHE A 652 3.96 11.07 11.33
CA PHE A 652 4.86 11.78 10.40
C PHE A 652 4.49 13.27 10.19
N SER A 653 3.26 13.68 10.49
CA SER A 653 2.83 15.09 10.52
C SER A 653 3.00 15.76 11.88
N GLY A 654 3.39 15.01 12.92
CA GLY A 654 3.53 15.51 14.29
C GLY A 654 2.21 15.74 15.05
N ASN A 655 1.05 15.45 14.43
CA ASN A 655 -0.25 15.47 15.09
C ASN A 655 -0.32 14.47 16.27
N ALA A 656 0.34 13.32 16.14
CA ALA A 656 0.61 12.40 17.24
C ALA A 656 2.04 12.58 17.75
N ASN A 657 2.20 12.84 19.05
CA ASN A 657 3.50 12.98 19.69
C ASN A 657 4.21 11.61 19.77
N LYS A 658 5.52 11.56 19.45
CA LYS A 658 6.33 10.31 19.50
C LYS A 658 6.23 9.54 20.83
N ARG A 659 6.00 10.26 21.94
CA ARG A 659 5.82 9.69 23.29
C ARG A 659 4.45 9.04 23.55
N VAL A 660 3.53 9.05 22.58
CA VAL A 660 2.20 8.40 22.67
C VAL A 660 1.90 7.50 21.46
N MET A 661 2.94 7.02 20.76
CA MET A 661 2.79 6.25 19.52
C MET A 661 1.94 4.99 19.71
N ASN A 662 2.17 4.21 20.77
CA ASN A 662 1.51 2.91 20.90
C ASN A 662 0.05 3.05 21.34
N CYS A 663 -0.25 3.99 22.23
CA CYS A 663 -1.62 4.28 22.64
C CYS A 663 -2.40 4.98 21.51
N HIS A 664 -1.76 5.82 20.69
CA HIS A 664 -2.42 6.40 19.50
C HIS A 664 -2.82 5.32 18.48
N TYR A 665 -1.96 4.32 18.26
CA TYR A 665 -2.29 3.16 17.42
C TYR A 665 -3.53 2.42 17.95
N TRP A 666 -3.59 2.12 19.25
CA TRP A 666 -4.74 1.43 19.84
C TRP A 666 -6.03 2.25 19.85
N ASN A 667 -5.94 3.58 20.05
CA ASN A 667 -7.08 4.48 19.90
C ASN A 667 -7.66 4.45 18.47
N LEU A 668 -6.80 4.37 17.44
CA LEU A 668 -7.24 4.26 16.04
C LEU A 668 -7.80 2.86 15.72
N ARG A 669 -7.24 1.79 16.28
CA ARG A 669 -7.79 0.42 16.16
C ARG A 669 -9.15 0.27 16.83
N GLU A 670 -9.40 0.95 17.94
CA GLU A 670 -10.76 1.06 18.50
C GLU A 670 -11.65 1.93 17.60
N LYS A 671 -11.25 3.16 17.26
CA LYS A 671 -12.08 4.12 16.49
C LYS A 671 -12.60 3.51 15.20
N TYR A 672 -11.73 2.89 14.41
CA TYR A 672 -12.10 2.38 13.08
C TYR A 672 -12.56 0.93 13.10
N SER A 673 -11.93 0.06 13.91
CA SER A 673 -12.14 -1.39 13.82
C SER A 673 -12.89 -2.00 15.00
N GLY A 674 -13.08 -1.29 16.11
CA GLY A 674 -13.60 -1.92 17.32
C GLY A 674 -12.78 -3.14 17.73
N ILE A 675 -11.45 -3.07 17.59
CA ILE A 675 -10.51 -4.11 18.00
C ILE A 675 -9.62 -3.57 19.11
N LYS A 676 -9.42 -4.36 20.16
CA LYS A 676 -8.56 -4.06 21.30
C LYS A 676 -7.46 -5.11 21.47
N PRO A 677 -6.33 -4.81 22.13
CA PRO A 677 -5.33 -5.83 22.46
C PRO A 677 -5.89 -6.80 23.52
N PRO A 678 -5.37 -8.04 23.61
CA PRO A 678 -5.81 -9.00 24.64
C PRO A 678 -5.35 -8.64 26.05
N VAL A 679 -4.30 -7.81 26.18
CA VAL A 679 -3.74 -7.37 27.45
C VAL A 679 -3.46 -5.87 27.42
N LEU A 680 -3.42 -5.25 28.60
CA LEU A 680 -3.05 -3.84 28.76
C LEU A 680 -1.65 -3.57 28.18
N ARG A 681 -1.54 -2.56 27.31
CA ARG A 681 -0.29 -2.15 26.64
C ARG A 681 0.28 -0.87 27.24
N SER A 682 1.49 -0.51 26.83
CA SER A 682 2.14 0.74 27.26
C SER A 682 2.97 1.40 26.16
N GLU A 683 3.46 2.60 26.43
CA GLU A 683 4.47 3.28 25.58
C GLU A 683 5.89 2.71 25.71
N LYS A 684 6.09 1.70 26.58
CA LYS A 684 7.27 0.83 26.55
C LYS A 684 7.14 -0.28 25.51
N ASP A 685 5.95 -0.48 24.94
CA ASP A 685 5.66 -1.39 23.83
C ASP A 685 5.55 -0.58 22.51
N PHE A 686 5.64 -1.25 21.37
CA PHE A 686 5.48 -0.64 20.04
C PHE A 686 4.81 -1.66 19.11
N ASP A 687 3.55 -1.94 19.39
CA ASP A 687 2.80 -3.08 18.83
C ASP A 687 2.66 -2.97 17.30
N VAL A 688 2.50 -1.74 16.80
CA VAL A 688 2.44 -1.43 15.36
C VAL A 688 3.70 -1.85 14.59
N GLY A 689 4.89 -1.79 15.22
CA GLY A 689 6.14 -2.26 14.62
C GLY A 689 6.19 -3.77 14.36
N ALA A 690 5.28 -4.54 14.95
CA ALA A 690 5.17 -5.97 14.71
C ALA A 690 4.49 -6.33 13.37
N LYS A 691 4.01 -5.37 12.55
CA LYS A 691 3.48 -5.60 11.19
C LYS A 691 4.51 -5.17 10.14
N TYR A 692 4.95 -6.11 9.29
CA TYR A 692 6.03 -5.93 8.28
C TYR A 692 6.12 -4.57 7.57
N HIS A 693 4.98 -4.03 7.11
CA HIS A 693 4.93 -2.82 6.30
C HIS A 693 5.39 -1.54 7.06
N ILE A 694 5.49 -1.62 8.39
CA ILE A 694 5.95 -0.55 9.27
C ILE A 694 7.49 -0.45 9.31
N PRO A 695 8.28 -1.48 9.73
CA PRO A 695 9.74 -1.45 9.62
C PRO A 695 10.23 -1.35 8.16
N ALA A 696 9.46 -1.87 7.20
CA ALA A 696 9.75 -1.76 5.77
C ALA A 696 9.35 -0.40 5.14
N ASN A 697 8.71 0.50 5.89
CA ASN A 697 8.27 1.84 5.44
C ASN A 697 7.43 1.86 4.13
N ILE A 698 6.56 0.86 3.96
CA ILE A 698 5.73 0.67 2.74
C ILE A 698 4.32 1.24 2.97
N PRO A 699 3.83 2.20 2.16
CA PRO A 699 2.45 2.70 2.23
C PRO A 699 1.38 1.61 2.17
N TYR A 700 0.36 1.73 3.03
CA TYR A 700 -0.68 0.71 3.25
C TYR A 700 -2.08 1.18 2.84
N ILE A 701 -2.30 2.50 2.74
CA ILE A 701 -3.57 3.07 2.23
C ILE A 701 -3.87 2.63 0.79
N LYS A 702 -2.86 2.16 0.04
CA LYS A 702 -3.02 1.56 -1.30
C LYS A 702 -4.01 0.39 -1.29
N TYR A 703 -4.05 -0.40 -0.21
CA TYR A 703 -4.96 -1.53 -0.08
C TYR A 703 -6.39 -1.11 0.28
N PHE A 704 -6.56 -0.07 1.10
CA PHE A 704 -7.88 0.51 1.36
C PHE A 704 -8.48 1.05 0.05
N PHE A 705 -7.70 1.87 -0.67
CA PHE A 705 -8.11 2.48 -1.92
C PHE A 705 -8.41 1.42 -2.99
N SER A 706 -7.57 0.39 -3.16
CA SER A 706 -7.83 -0.69 -4.13
C SER A 706 -9.02 -1.58 -3.75
N THR A 707 -9.25 -1.81 -2.45
CA THR A 707 -10.38 -2.59 -1.94
C THR A 707 -11.72 -1.88 -2.13
N VAL A 708 -11.75 -0.55 -2.22
CA VAL A 708 -12.96 0.19 -2.61
C VAL A 708 -13.06 0.31 -4.14
N LEU A 709 -11.99 0.73 -4.81
CA LEU A 709 -12.00 0.99 -6.26
C LEU A 709 -12.36 -0.28 -7.07
N GLN A 710 -11.94 -1.47 -6.64
CA GLN A 710 -12.30 -2.72 -7.33
C GLN A 710 -13.82 -2.89 -7.49
N PHE A 711 -14.63 -2.51 -6.49
CA PHE A 711 -16.08 -2.63 -6.59
C PHE A 711 -16.71 -1.54 -7.47
N GLN A 712 -16.14 -0.32 -7.52
CA GLN A 712 -16.58 0.70 -8.50
C GLN A 712 -16.26 0.26 -9.95
N LEU A 713 -15.05 -0.24 -10.19
CA LEU A 713 -14.65 -0.82 -11.48
C LEU A 713 -15.58 -1.97 -11.86
N TYR A 714 -15.84 -2.89 -10.93
CA TYR A 714 -16.73 -4.03 -11.13
C TYR A 714 -18.18 -3.59 -11.41
N ARG A 715 -18.74 -2.67 -10.62
CA ARG A 715 -20.07 -2.05 -10.87
C ARG A 715 -20.16 -1.50 -12.28
N ARG A 716 -19.17 -0.70 -12.70
CA ARG A 716 -19.17 -0.08 -14.04
C ARG A 716 -19.02 -1.11 -15.15
N MET A 717 -18.12 -2.08 -15.03
CA MET A 717 -17.96 -3.17 -15.99
C MET A 717 -19.24 -3.99 -16.14
N CYS A 718 -19.88 -4.34 -15.03
CA CYS A 718 -21.10 -5.14 -15.00
C CYS A 718 -22.34 -4.39 -15.53
N LEU A 719 -22.38 -3.06 -15.38
CA LEU A 719 -23.35 -2.18 -16.05
C LEU A 719 -23.16 -2.20 -17.58
N VAL A 720 -21.96 -1.90 -18.09
CA VAL A 720 -21.74 -1.84 -19.55
C VAL A 720 -21.83 -3.20 -20.24
N ALA A 721 -21.60 -4.28 -19.49
CA ALA A 721 -21.84 -5.66 -19.91
C ALA A 721 -23.33 -6.08 -19.86
N GLY A 722 -24.21 -5.26 -19.28
CA GLY A 722 -25.63 -5.58 -19.09
C GLY A 722 -25.88 -6.78 -18.17
N GLN A 723 -24.90 -7.18 -17.36
CA GLN A 723 -24.96 -8.35 -16.47
C GLN A 723 -25.52 -8.00 -15.09
N TYR A 724 -25.36 -6.75 -14.66
CA TYR A 724 -25.97 -6.17 -13.48
C TYR A 724 -26.95 -5.06 -13.89
N VAL A 725 -28.05 -4.92 -13.16
CA VAL A 725 -29.03 -3.84 -13.31
C VAL A 725 -29.39 -3.33 -11.90
N PRO A 726 -29.30 -2.02 -11.63
CA PRO A 726 -29.63 -1.47 -10.31
C PRO A 726 -31.03 -1.88 -9.86
N ASN A 727 -31.13 -2.43 -8.65
CA ASN A 727 -32.37 -2.93 -8.03
C ASN A 727 -33.08 -4.12 -8.72
N ASP A 728 -32.49 -4.80 -9.70
CA ASP A 728 -33.06 -6.04 -10.26
C ASP A 728 -32.50 -7.29 -9.53
N PRO A 729 -33.29 -8.00 -8.71
CA PRO A 729 -32.81 -9.18 -7.97
C PRO A 729 -32.44 -10.36 -8.87
N ARG A 730 -32.75 -10.31 -10.17
CA ARG A 730 -32.34 -11.31 -11.18
C ARG A 730 -30.95 -11.00 -11.78
N LYS A 731 -30.44 -9.79 -11.56
CA LYS A 731 -29.12 -9.31 -12.01
C LYS A 731 -28.39 -8.54 -10.88
N PRO A 732 -28.20 -9.15 -9.70
CA PRO A 732 -27.48 -8.51 -8.60
C PRO A 732 -25.97 -8.46 -8.90
N LEU A 733 -25.27 -7.44 -8.38
CA LEU A 733 -23.88 -7.19 -8.72
C LEU A 733 -22.95 -8.39 -8.43
N HIS A 734 -23.14 -9.08 -7.31
CA HIS A 734 -22.33 -10.26 -6.92
C HIS A 734 -22.54 -11.51 -7.81
N LYS A 735 -23.53 -11.54 -8.72
CA LYS A 735 -23.72 -12.61 -9.74
C LYS A 735 -23.38 -12.17 -11.16
N CYS A 736 -22.81 -10.99 -11.33
CA CYS A 736 -22.21 -10.58 -12.60
C CYS A 736 -21.11 -11.57 -13.03
N ASP A 737 -20.93 -11.74 -14.34
CA ASP A 737 -19.70 -12.30 -14.90
C ASP A 737 -19.44 -11.58 -16.23
N ILE A 738 -18.30 -10.89 -16.33
CA ILE A 738 -17.91 -10.07 -17.49
C ILE A 738 -17.25 -10.89 -18.60
N TYR A 739 -17.07 -12.20 -18.40
CA TYR A 739 -16.55 -13.10 -19.41
C TYR A 739 -17.36 -13.04 -20.72
N ARG A 740 -16.64 -12.98 -21.86
CA ARG A 740 -17.22 -12.78 -23.21
C ARG A 740 -18.06 -11.50 -23.37
N GLN A 741 -17.79 -10.45 -22.57
CA GLN A 741 -18.44 -9.14 -22.67
C GLN A 741 -17.45 -8.04 -23.13
N PRO A 742 -17.23 -7.85 -24.46
CA PRO A 742 -16.31 -6.84 -25.01
C PRO A 742 -16.49 -5.40 -24.51
N ALA A 743 -17.68 -5.03 -24.05
CA ALA A 743 -17.94 -3.71 -23.45
C ALA A 743 -17.13 -3.47 -22.16
N ALA A 744 -16.96 -4.49 -21.32
CA ALA A 744 -16.21 -4.39 -20.07
C ALA A 744 -14.69 -4.25 -20.32
N GLY A 745 -14.11 -5.06 -21.21
CA GLY A 745 -12.70 -4.91 -21.58
C GLY A 745 -12.43 -3.63 -22.39
N ASN A 746 -13.38 -3.12 -23.16
CA ASN A 746 -13.27 -1.79 -23.77
C ASN A 746 -13.15 -0.67 -22.73
N LEU A 747 -13.95 -0.72 -21.65
CA LEU A 747 -13.83 0.21 -20.50
C LEU A 747 -12.45 0.09 -19.83
N LEU A 748 -12.01 -1.13 -19.51
CA LEU A 748 -10.71 -1.37 -18.89
C LEU A 748 -9.55 -0.83 -19.74
N LYS A 749 -9.57 -1.04 -21.06
CA LYS A 749 -8.55 -0.49 -21.97
C LYS A 749 -8.49 1.03 -21.92
N GLN A 750 -9.64 1.72 -21.88
CA GLN A 750 -9.68 3.19 -21.80
C GLN A 750 -9.06 3.70 -20.50
N LEU A 751 -9.33 3.05 -19.37
CA LEU A 751 -8.74 3.38 -18.07
C LEU A 751 -7.24 3.08 -18.02
N MET A 752 -6.83 1.87 -18.39
CA MET A 752 -5.44 1.43 -18.28
C MET A 752 -4.50 2.15 -19.27
N ALA A 753 -4.98 2.51 -20.47
CA ALA A 753 -4.18 3.22 -21.47
C ALA A 753 -3.72 4.62 -21.03
N LYS A 754 -4.36 5.24 -20.03
CA LYS A 754 -3.92 6.53 -19.47
C LYS A 754 -2.63 6.41 -18.65
N GLY A 755 -2.36 5.25 -18.06
CA GLY A 755 -1.28 5.06 -17.09
C GLY A 755 -1.29 6.16 -16.02
N ALA A 756 -0.11 6.67 -15.67
CA ALA A 756 0.07 7.83 -14.79
C ALA A 756 0.11 9.18 -15.54
N SER A 757 -0.40 9.29 -16.78
CA SER A 757 -0.29 10.52 -17.59
C SER A 757 -1.33 11.62 -17.29
N GLN A 758 -2.32 11.32 -16.44
CA GLN A 758 -3.32 12.25 -15.90
C GLN A 758 -3.53 11.98 -14.41
N PRO A 759 -4.05 12.95 -13.62
CA PRO A 759 -4.48 12.69 -12.24
C PRO A 759 -5.60 11.64 -12.20
N TRP A 760 -5.59 10.78 -11.19
CA TRP A 760 -6.49 9.63 -11.12
C TRP A 760 -7.97 10.00 -11.08
N GLN A 761 -8.33 11.17 -10.52
CA GLN A 761 -9.71 11.66 -10.48
C GLN A 761 -10.28 11.84 -11.90
N GLU A 762 -9.47 12.37 -12.84
CA GLU A 762 -9.86 12.53 -14.24
C GLU A 762 -9.96 11.18 -14.96
N VAL A 763 -9.07 10.24 -14.64
CA VAL A 763 -9.11 8.88 -15.20
C VAL A 763 -10.39 8.15 -14.80
N LEU A 764 -10.90 8.35 -13.56
CA LEU A 764 -12.19 7.81 -13.14
C LEU A 764 -13.39 8.58 -13.72
N GLU A 765 -13.35 9.91 -13.77
CA GLU A 765 -14.42 10.72 -14.37
C GLU A 765 -14.61 10.38 -15.86
N GLU A 766 -13.53 10.32 -16.65
CA GLU A 766 -13.58 10.00 -18.08
C GLU A 766 -14.10 8.59 -18.42
N THR A 767 -14.02 7.64 -17.48
CA THR A 767 -14.32 6.21 -17.75
C THR A 767 -15.55 5.70 -17.00
N LEU A 768 -15.62 5.98 -15.70
CA LEU A 768 -16.73 5.58 -14.84
C LEU A 768 -17.90 6.58 -14.92
N GLY A 769 -17.60 7.88 -15.13
CA GLY A 769 -18.52 8.98 -14.87
C GLY A 769 -18.59 9.35 -13.38
N GLU A 770 -17.56 8.98 -12.61
CA GLU A 770 -17.46 9.15 -11.15
C GLU A 770 -16.01 9.52 -10.78
N GLY A 771 -15.64 10.80 -10.78
CA GLY A 771 -14.27 11.27 -10.48
C GLY A 771 -13.81 11.14 -9.01
N ARG A 772 -14.43 10.27 -8.21
CA ARG A 772 -14.13 10.06 -6.78
C ARG A 772 -14.17 8.58 -6.41
N LEU A 773 -13.48 8.24 -5.32
CA LEU A 773 -13.64 6.96 -4.65
C LEU A 773 -15.02 6.91 -3.95
N ASP A 774 -15.75 5.80 -4.07
CA ASP A 774 -17.12 5.63 -3.57
C ASP A 774 -17.34 4.23 -2.99
N GLY A 775 -17.66 4.17 -1.70
CA GLY A 775 -17.97 2.95 -0.96
C GLY A 775 -19.35 2.35 -1.27
N SER A 776 -20.24 3.07 -1.97
CA SER A 776 -21.58 2.57 -2.28
C SER A 776 -21.55 1.34 -3.20
N ALA A 777 -20.58 1.26 -4.13
CA ALA A 777 -20.42 0.09 -5.01
C ALA A 777 -20.07 -1.20 -4.24
N LEU A 778 -19.26 -1.08 -3.20
CA LEU A 778 -18.92 -2.18 -2.29
C LEU A 778 -20.17 -2.61 -1.51
N ARG A 779 -20.90 -1.66 -0.91
CA ARG A 779 -22.14 -2.00 -0.17
C ARG A 779 -23.23 -2.58 -1.07
N GLU A 780 -23.32 -2.16 -2.32
CA GLU A 780 -24.25 -2.75 -3.30
C GLU A 780 -23.89 -4.22 -3.63
N TYR A 781 -22.60 -4.57 -3.74
CA TYR A 781 -22.16 -5.96 -3.88
C TYR A 781 -22.63 -6.81 -2.68
N PHE A 782 -22.44 -6.28 -1.46
CA PHE A 782 -22.77 -6.95 -0.20
C PHE A 782 -24.21 -6.75 0.30
N ALA A 783 -25.08 -6.02 -0.41
CA ALA A 783 -26.42 -5.65 0.08
C ALA A 783 -27.30 -6.83 0.57
N PRO A 784 -27.29 -8.03 -0.06
CA PRO A 784 -28.03 -9.19 0.46
C PRO A 784 -27.48 -9.69 1.81
N LEU A 785 -26.17 -9.58 2.02
CA LEU A 785 -25.54 -9.89 3.30
C LEU A 785 -25.82 -8.80 4.33
N GLU A 786 -25.80 -7.52 3.96
CA GLU A 786 -26.10 -6.42 4.88
C GLU A 786 -27.52 -6.56 5.47
N GLU A 787 -28.50 -6.84 4.62
CA GLU A 787 -29.88 -7.12 5.05
C GLU A 787 -29.96 -8.40 5.90
N TRP A 788 -29.24 -9.46 5.55
CA TRP A 788 -29.21 -10.69 6.34
C TRP A 788 -28.61 -10.49 7.74
N LEU A 789 -27.49 -9.77 7.83
CA LEU A 789 -26.83 -9.41 9.10
C LEU A 789 -27.77 -8.55 9.96
N ARG A 790 -28.45 -7.58 9.36
CA ARG A 790 -29.43 -6.71 10.03
C ARG A 790 -30.59 -7.52 10.61
N GLN A 791 -31.15 -8.47 9.84
CA GLN A 791 -32.24 -9.34 10.29
C GLN A 791 -31.79 -10.31 11.39
N GLU A 792 -30.59 -10.88 11.30
CA GLU A 792 -30.02 -11.75 12.34
C GLU A 792 -29.73 -10.96 13.64
N SER A 793 -29.20 -9.73 13.53
CA SER A 793 -28.97 -8.84 14.67
C SER A 793 -30.27 -8.48 15.39
N LEU A 794 -31.36 -8.25 14.65
CA LEU A 794 -32.70 -8.07 15.22
C LEU A 794 -33.22 -9.36 15.88
N ARG A 795 -33.11 -10.50 15.19
CA ARG A 795 -33.56 -11.82 15.69
C ARG A 795 -32.88 -12.23 16.99
N THR A 796 -31.63 -11.83 17.19
CA THR A 796 -30.85 -12.11 18.41
C THR A 796 -30.70 -10.93 19.36
N ASN A 797 -31.32 -9.78 19.03
CA ASN A 797 -31.29 -8.56 19.83
C ASN A 797 -29.86 -8.11 20.20
N GLU A 798 -28.93 -8.15 19.22
CA GLU A 798 -27.53 -7.77 19.41
C GLU A 798 -27.31 -6.25 19.35
N TYR A 799 -26.25 -5.81 20.04
CA TYR A 799 -25.76 -4.45 19.94
C TYR A 799 -24.88 -4.28 18.70
N VAL A 800 -25.18 -3.30 17.85
CA VAL A 800 -24.41 -2.94 16.66
C VAL A 800 -23.40 -1.84 17.02
N GLY A 801 -22.18 -1.92 16.47
CA GLY A 801 -21.05 -1.08 16.90
C GLY A 801 -20.45 -1.54 18.24
N TRP A 802 -19.69 -0.68 18.91
CA TRP A 802 -19.02 -1.00 20.18
C TRP A 802 -18.95 0.22 21.12
N ASN A 803 -18.97 -0.04 22.42
CA ASN A 803 -18.70 0.92 23.49
C ASN A 803 -17.33 0.63 24.11
N TYR A 804 -16.61 1.71 24.42
CA TYR A 804 -15.38 1.70 25.20
C TYR A 804 -15.56 0.97 26.55
N ASP A 805 -14.68 0.01 26.88
CA ASP A 805 -14.73 -0.74 28.15
C ASP A 805 -13.44 -0.66 29.01
N GLY A 806 -12.47 0.20 28.64
CA GLY A 806 -11.35 0.60 29.51
C GLY A 806 -10.10 1.06 28.76
N ASP A 807 -9.13 1.66 29.46
CA ASP A 807 -7.86 2.11 28.86
C ASP A 807 -7.07 0.89 28.35
N TYR A 808 -7.00 0.65 27.04
CA TYR A 808 -6.22 -0.48 26.50
C TYR A 808 -4.70 -0.25 26.50
N CYS A 809 -4.27 1.01 26.65
CA CYS A 809 -2.86 1.40 26.66
C CYS A 809 -2.59 2.55 27.62
N LYS A 810 -1.47 2.53 28.35
CA LYS A 810 -1.09 3.56 29.32
C LYS A 810 0.35 4.06 29.18
N ARG A 811 0.55 5.36 29.45
CA ARG A 811 1.86 6.02 29.34
C ARG A 811 2.95 5.44 30.25
N SER A 812 2.60 4.85 31.40
CA SER A 812 3.55 4.09 32.22
C SER A 812 2.88 2.89 32.91
N ILE A 813 3.71 1.89 33.26
CA ILE A 813 3.25 0.71 34.01
C ILE A 813 2.92 1.09 35.48
N GLU A 814 3.48 2.17 36.00
CA GLU A 814 3.13 2.71 37.32
C GLU A 814 1.70 3.25 37.35
N THR A 815 1.22 3.94 36.30
CA THR A 815 -0.19 4.33 36.18
C THR A 815 -1.12 3.19 35.74
N ALA A 816 -0.57 2.04 35.34
CA ALA A 816 -1.33 0.79 35.29
C ALA A 816 -1.58 0.25 36.71
N GLY A 817 -0.54 0.12 37.53
CA GLY A 817 -0.64 -0.40 38.90
C GLY A 817 -1.53 0.44 39.83
N LEU A 818 -1.47 1.77 39.72
CA LEU A 818 -2.20 2.69 40.60
C LEU A 818 -3.74 2.60 40.52
N GLN A 819 -4.32 2.03 39.46
CA GLN A 819 -5.78 1.84 39.34
C GLN A 819 -6.29 0.46 39.81
N ILE A 820 -5.40 -0.50 40.07
CA ILE A 820 -5.80 -1.88 40.44
C ILE A 820 -6.44 -1.94 41.85
N PHE A 821 -6.27 -0.89 42.67
CA PHE A 821 -6.94 -0.72 43.96
C PHE A 821 -8.28 0.08 43.90
N GLY A 822 -8.80 0.39 42.70
CA GLY A 822 -9.97 1.26 42.52
C GLY A 822 -11.26 0.60 41.98
N GLY A 823 -11.32 -0.73 41.85
CA GLY A 823 -12.43 -1.44 41.21
C GLY A 823 -13.64 -1.71 42.13
N TYR A 824 -14.68 -0.89 42.06
CA TYR A 824 -15.93 -1.05 42.82
C TYR A 824 -16.85 -2.17 42.27
N TYR A 825 -16.55 -3.43 42.57
CA TYR A 825 -17.51 -4.54 42.39
C TYR A 825 -17.42 -5.60 43.50
N ASN A 826 -18.34 -5.54 44.48
CA ASN A 826 -18.95 -6.70 45.14
C ASN A 826 -20.07 -6.29 46.12
N GLY A 827 -21.17 -5.72 45.59
CA GLY A 827 -22.37 -5.39 46.35
C GLY A 827 -23.29 -6.59 46.60
N VAL A 828 -22.77 -7.75 47.03
CA VAL A 828 -23.56 -8.97 47.26
C VAL A 828 -23.83 -9.16 48.75
N SER A 829 -25.06 -8.88 49.17
CA SER A 829 -25.53 -9.08 50.55
C SER A 829 -25.83 -10.56 50.84
N ARG A 830 -25.07 -11.17 51.78
CA ARG A 830 -25.47 -12.40 52.48
C ARG A 830 -25.14 -12.30 53.99
N PRO A 831 -25.94 -12.93 54.88
CA PRO A 831 -25.90 -12.64 56.32
C PRO A 831 -25.04 -13.61 57.15
N LEU A 832 -24.71 -13.16 58.36
CA LEU A 832 -24.53 -13.94 59.61
C LEU A 832 -24.01 -15.39 59.51
N MET A 833 -22.71 -15.59 59.79
CA MET A 833 -22.22 -16.30 61.00
C MET A 833 -20.71 -16.56 60.94
N SER A 834 -19.96 -16.12 61.97
CA SER A 834 -18.77 -16.80 62.56
C SER A 834 -17.87 -15.82 63.35
N LEU A 835 -18.29 -15.39 64.55
CA LEU A 835 -17.48 -14.53 65.42
C LEU A 835 -17.60 -14.97 66.89
N LEU A 836 -17.22 -16.22 67.16
CA LEU A 836 -17.35 -16.84 68.48
C LEU A 836 -16.42 -18.06 68.67
N LEU A 837 -15.10 -17.90 68.43
CA LEU A 837 -14.12 -18.99 68.63
C LEU A 837 -12.66 -18.55 68.90
N LEU A 838 -12.41 -17.30 69.33
CA LEU A 838 -11.04 -16.75 69.48
C LEU A 838 -10.77 -16.02 70.81
N THR A 839 -11.53 -16.33 71.87
CA THR A 839 -11.39 -15.67 73.20
C THR A 839 -11.48 -16.67 74.37
N LEU A 840 -10.92 -17.88 74.22
CA LEU A 840 -11.03 -18.95 75.24
C LEU A 840 -9.83 -19.93 75.28
N SER A 841 -8.63 -19.44 75.01
CA SER A 841 -7.37 -20.23 75.01
C SER A 841 -6.24 -19.62 75.86
N GLY A 842 -6.59 -18.71 76.77
CA GLY A 842 -5.75 -18.21 77.85
C GLY A 842 -6.61 -17.94 79.08
N TRP A 843 -6.00 -17.88 80.27
CA TRP A 843 -6.68 -17.79 81.58
C TRP A 843 -7.46 -19.03 82.03
N LEU A 844 -6.78 -20.18 82.14
CA LEU A 844 -7.13 -21.19 83.14
C LEU A 844 -5.89 -21.96 83.64
N SER A 845 -4.93 -21.21 84.18
CA SER A 845 -3.78 -21.71 84.94
C SER A 845 -3.57 -20.80 86.14
N TYR A 846 -3.41 -21.39 87.34
CA TYR A 846 -3.49 -20.78 88.67
C TYR A 846 -4.90 -20.29 89.11
N LEU A 847 -5.36 -20.54 90.34
CA LEU A 847 -5.28 -21.76 91.19
C LEU A 847 -6.27 -21.60 92.37
N THR A 848 -7.06 -22.65 92.67
CA THR A 848 -7.84 -22.89 93.91
C THR A 848 -8.13 -21.69 94.85
N ILE A 849 -9.34 -21.12 94.74
CA ILE A 849 -10.36 -20.91 95.80
C ILE A 849 -11.54 -20.14 95.19
#